data_AF-A0AAU9J378-F1
#
_entry.id   AF-A0AAU9J378-F1
#
_cell.length_a   1.000
_cell.length_b   1.000
_cell.length_c   1.000
_cell.angle_alpha   90.00
_cell.angle_beta   90.00
_cell.angle_gamma   90.00
#
_symmetry.space_group_name_H-M   'P 1'
#
loop_
_entity.id
_entity.type
_entity.pdbx_description
1 polymer ?
#
loop_
_entity_poly.entity_id
_entity_poly.type
_entity_poly.pdbx_seq_one_letter_code
_entity_poly.pdbx_strand_id
1 'polypeptide(L)'
;MKADSRLKNDFSDLIDWINSFDVPSCLLASSIEDLKSGIVLCDALAYLKSRPLFPDVKRHSNFQKSPKSSAIHNFQVFLREVGSSLPSPLNSYTPQDLFSDFNKLYNILKWLSAIFGHETVNEELTEREIKRPNTSTDSKSLTKNYSKVIQSSPPKSYERAVSTPKARENSSYSQQRLFKTPRSHTPISQAKNRLASPKSIVKKQAAPKTFLPLNKLQDIEQPYDPPQRTRREIRIISDSVKSQVHDWLAGLNIVKNDIIEEASSGTLFCDLINRLEGRQEVIKGIHRTKNKSSIQANINKALSYLRQLEKFSSEHLWNGHNIMDGDENEIWGLLKDIYDYYSISKSQNSQNNSFYSARNNKSPKGLYRFDMGKSTSRILSPRPVITESEQIEPNFLENNRHKEISQETIRKIKFWLRNLGLGHLLELEGKHFLQDPFRNGYIISEVVKTIDGEKSSKAFPSCKNVQNTKENIRLSLDSLKTNHRSIFSSYQYDIDEILNGEKKTIWCLLEELMIENSPHRVLSNERISDPKLLLQLEKSMFAFQKAAPRLPFSKEDELRSPKQISFLEDSRNFSLNRSAKNEDIFPDRKESRQNFSYRSSFNFNWLQIFGINIDMENDVIPEFSSGVLLCEILQKLERRKIPGVDARPKSTPVCLHNVAKALDVLKAKPKFPSKLFFIENDIVNGKGETIRELLLSIFKIYKVTINSLSKFRSKSHERVSNSFL
;
A
#
# COMPACT_ATOMS: atom_id res chain seq x y z
N MET A 1 25.06 -20.72 28.53
CA MET A 1 23.62 -21.00 28.33
C MET A 1 22.74 -19.75 28.22
N LYS A 2 22.80 -18.75 29.13
CA LYS A 2 21.97 -17.52 29.00
C LYS A 2 22.36 -16.56 27.85
N ALA A 3 23.60 -16.61 27.36
CA ALA A 3 24.04 -15.79 26.22
C ALA A 3 23.48 -16.30 24.87
N ASP A 4 23.45 -17.62 24.67
CA ASP A 4 22.90 -18.23 23.45
C ASP A 4 21.40 -17.99 23.27
N SER A 5 20.64 -17.88 24.36
CA SER A 5 19.20 -17.61 24.28
C SER A 5 18.89 -16.19 23.83
N ARG A 6 19.74 -15.20 24.17
CA ARG A 6 19.53 -13.81 23.71
C ARG A 6 19.84 -13.67 22.23
N LEU A 7 20.96 -14.23 21.78
CA LEU A 7 21.30 -14.24 20.35
C LEU A 7 20.20 -14.88 19.50
N LYS A 8 19.63 -16.01 19.96
CA LYS A 8 18.52 -16.68 19.27
C LYS A 8 17.27 -15.80 19.12
N ASN A 9 16.93 -14.98 20.12
CA ASN A 9 15.80 -14.06 20.03
C ASN A 9 16.09 -12.94 19.02
N ASP A 10 17.26 -12.32 19.11
CA ASP A 10 17.66 -11.25 18.18
C ASP A 10 17.72 -11.74 16.72
N PHE A 11 18.05 -13.02 16.49
CA PHE A 11 17.98 -13.62 15.17
C PHE A 11 16.56 -13.76 14.65
N SER A 12 15.59 -14.10 15.51
CA SER A 12 14.19 -14.22 15.12
C SER A 12 13.68 -12.90 14.56
N ASP A 13 13.95 -11.79 15.25
CA ASP A 13 13.51 -10.46 14.84
C ASP A 13 14.12 -10.04 13.49
N LEU A 14 15.39 -10.37 13.25
CA LEU A 14 16.05 -10.09 11.96
C LEU A 14 15.52 -10.97 10.83
N ILE A 15 15.17 -12.23 11.11
CA ILE A 15 14.55 -13.12 10.13
C ILE A 15 13.14 -12.64 9.79
N ASP A 16 12.36 -12.22 10.79
CA ASP A 16 11.04 -11.62 10.59
C ASP A 16 11.12 -10.33 9.77
N TRP A 17 12.13 -9.50 10.03
CA TRP A 17 12.42 -8.32 9.21
C TRP A 17 12.74 -8.69 7.75
N ILE A 18 13.58 -9.71 7.50
CA ILE A 18 13.83 -10.20 6.14
C ILE A 18 12.53 -10.72 5.49
N ASN A 19 11.73 -11.50 6.22
CA ASN A 19 10.46 -12.06 5.77
C ASN A 19 9.42 -10.98 5.43
N SER A 20 9.60 -9.74 5.89
CA SER A 20 8.72 -8.61 5.53
C SER A 20 8.91 -8.12 4.09
N PHE A 21 9.99 -8.51 3.41
CA PHE A 21 10.24 -8.09 2.03
C PHE A 21 9.41 -8.89 1.02
N ASP A 22 8.82 -8.19 0.04
CA ASP A 22 8.03 -8.77 -1.06
C ASP A 22 8.93 -9.41 -2.13
N VAL A 23 9.78 -10.35 -1.70
CA VAL A 23 10.70 -11.12 -2.54
C VAL A 23 10.58 -12.61 -2.21
N PRO A 24 10.32 -13.50 -3.18
CA PRO A 24 10.04 -14.91 -2.91
C PRO A 24 11.10 -15.68 -2.11
N SER A 25 12.37 -15.33 -2.25
CA SER A 25 13.47 -15.94 -1.50
C SER A 25 13.56 -15.45 -0.06
N CYS A 26 13.10 -14.23 0.22
CA CYS A 26 13.03 -13.68 1.57
C CYS A 26 11.90 -14.34 2.37
N LEU A 27 10.72 -14.55 1.80
CA LEU A 27 9.53 -15.11 2.48
C LEU A 27 9.69 -16.53 3.05
N LEU A 28 10.76 -17.23 2.67
CA LEU A 28 11.00 -18.63 3.01
C LEU A 28 12.13 -18.79 4.05
N ALA A 29 12.68 -17.68 4.56
CA ALA A 29 13.72 -17.75 5.57
C ALA A 29 13.08 -18.09 6.93
N SER A 30 13.32 -19.30 7.41
CA SER A 30 12.83 -19.79 8.70
C SER A 30 13.92 -19.82 9.77
N SER A 31 15.17 -19.76 9.33
CA SER A 31 16.36 -19.88 10.16
C SER A 31 17.54 -19.13 9.55
N ILE A 32 18.57 -18.89 10.34
CA ILE A 32 19.82 -18.30 9.82
C ILE A 32 20.53 -19.22 8.83
N GLU A 33 20.36 -20.53 8.95
CA GLU A 33 20.87 -21.51 7.99
C GLU A 33 20.35 -21.25 6.56
N ASP A 34 19.13 -20.74 6.41
CA ASP A 34 18.56 -20.41 5.09
C ASP A 34 19.32 -19.24 4.42
N LEU A 35 19.91 -18.37 5.24
CA LEU A 35 20.72 -17.22 4.78
C LEU A 35 22.13 -17.62 4.32
N LYS A 36 22.63 -18.80 4.74
CA LYS A 36 23.98 -19.28 4.35
C LYS A 36 24.15 -19.49 2.86
N SER A 37 23.06 -19.62 2.11
CA SER A 37 23.10 -19.70 0.64
C SER A 37 23.59 -18.40 -0.01
N GLY A 38 23.55 -17.27 0.71
CA GLY A 38 23.81 -15.92 0.21
C GLY A 38 22.72 -15.38 -0.74
N ILE A 39 21.77 -16.22 -1.19
CA ILE A 39 20.72 -15.85 -2.13
C ILE A 39 19.77 -14.83 -1.49
N VAL A 40 19.31 -15.12 -0.27
CA VAL A 40 18.36 -14.28 0.46
C VAL A 40 18.93 -12.89 0.72
N LEU A 41 20.21 -12.79 1.09
CA LEU A 41 20.89 -11.51 1.32
C LEU A 41 21.06 -10.68 0.05
N CYS A 42 21.44 -11.32 -1.06
CA CYS A 42 21.51 -10.64 -2.35
C CYS A 42 20.14 -10.12 -2.79
N ASP A 43 19.09 -10.92 -2.61
CA ASP A 43 17.73 -10.55 -3.01
C ASP A 43 17.14 -9.45 -2.12
N ALA A 44 17.36 -9.53 -0.81
CA ALA A 44 17.03 -8.47 0.14
C ALA A 44 17.74 -7.16 -0.21
N LEU A 45 19.04 -7.22 -0.54
CA LEU A 45 19.79 -6.03 -0.95
C LEU A 45 19.29 -5.43 -2.27
N ALA A 46 18.93 -6.27 -3.25
CA ALA A 46 18.34 -5.81 -4.51
C ALA A 46 17.01 -5.09 -4.26
N TYR A 47 16.17 -5.63 -3.39
CA TYR A 47 14.91 -5.02 -2.95
C TYR A 47 15.13 -3.66 -2.27
N LEU A 48 16.01 -3.62 -1.26
CA LEU A 48 16.32 -2.40 -0.51
C LEU A 48 16.90 -1.29 -1.41
N LYS A 49 17.65 -1.64 -2.45
CA LYS A 49 18.19 -0.68 -3.43
C LYS A 49 17.23 -0.38 -4.60
N SER A 50 16.02 -0.94 -4.60
CA SER A 50 15.07 -0.84 -5.73
C SER A 50 15.69 -1.23 -7.08
N ARG A 51 16.54 -2.27 -7.08
CA ARG A 51 17.26 -2.76 -8.26
C ARG A 51 16.70 -4.11 -8.74
N PRO A 52 16.87 -4.45 -10.02
CA PRO A 52 16.62 -5.81 -10.48
C PRO A 52 17.54 -6.80 -9.73
N LEU A 53 17.08 -8.04 -9.61
CA LEU A 53 17.84 -9.11 -8.99
C LEU A 53 19.20 -9.29 -9.67
N PHE A 54 20.24 -9.52 -8.87
CA PHE A 54 21.60 -9.66 -9.37
C PHE A 54 21.72 -10.90 -10.27
N PRO A 55 22.17 -10.74 -11.54
CA PRO A 55 22.25 -11.84 -12.50
C PRO A 55 23.35 -12.86 -12.16
N ASP A 56 24.39 -12.43 -11.44
CA ASP A 56 25.54 -13.26 -11.08
C ASP A 56 25.26 -14.22 -9.91
N VAL A 57 24.09 -14.12 -9.27
CA VAL A 57 23.73 -14.95 -8.11
C VAL A 57 23.41 -16.36 -8.57
N LYS A 58 24.13 -17.35 -8.02
CA LYS A 58 23.91 -18.77 -8.26
C LYS A 58 22.71 -19.24 -7.45
N ARG A 59 21.55 -19.32 -8.11
CA ARG A 59 20.27 -19.70 -7.51
C ARG A 59 20.09 -21.22 -7.50
N HIS A 60 19.73 -21.75 -6.34
CA HIS A 60 19.41 -23.16 -6.14
C HIS A 60 17.97 -23.26 -5.62
N SER A 61 17.24 -24.32 -6.00
CA SER A 61 15.85 -24.51 -5.57
C SER A 61 15.70 -24.84 -4.08
N ASN A 62 16.79 -25.28 -3.42
CA ASN A 62 16.84 -25.55 -1.99
C ASN A 62 18.04 -24.81 -1.37
N PHE A 63 17.76 -23.80 -0.54
CA PHE A 63 18.78 -22.93 0.07
C PHE A 63 19.78 -23.72 0.93
N GLN A 64 19.28 -24.68 1.71
CA GLN A 64 20.06 -25.50 2.64
C GLN A 64 21.00 -26.48 1.93
N LYS A 65 20.71 -26.82 0.67
CA LYS A 65 21.52 -27.73 -0.15
C LYS A 65 22.42 -27.00 -1.15
N SER A 66 22.57 -25.68 -1.02
CA SER A 66 23.46 -24.93 -1.91
C SER A 66 24.91 -25.39 -1.73
N PRO A 67 25.63 -25.73 -2.82
CA PRO A 67 27.05 -26.07 -2.72
C PRO A 67 27.83 -24.93 -2.08
N LYS A 68 28.78 -25.24 -1.19
CA LYS A 68 29.63 -24.25 -0.50
C LYS A 68 30.25 -23.23 -1.46
N SER A 69 30.70 -23.68 -2.64
CA SER A 69 31.25 -22.80 -3.68
C SER A 69 30.24 -21.81 -4.26
N SER A 70 28.96 -22.18 -4.33
CA SER A 70 27.88 -21.27 -4.76
C SER A 70 27.55 -20.25 -3.68
N ALA A 71 27.48 -20.69 -2.42
CA ALA A 71 27.25 -19.79 -1.29
C ALA A 71 28.35 -18.72 -1.16
N ILE A 72 29.62 -19.14 -1.21
CA ILE A 72 30.78 -18.24 -1.18
C ILE A 72 30.72 -17.25 -2.34
N HIS A 73 30.39 -17.71 -3.56
CA HIS A 73 30.22 -16.83 -4.71
C HIS A 73 29.10 -15.80 -4.50
N ASN A 74 27.96 -16.21 -3.94
CA ASN A 74 26.85 -15.29 -3.66
C ASN A 74 27.24 -14.25 -2.61
N PHE A 75 27.97 -14.63 -1.55
CA PHE A 75 28.51 -13.68 -0.58
C PHE A 75 29.54 -12.72 -1.19
N GLN A 76 30.33 -13.18 -2.17
CA GLN A 76 31.24 -12.30 -2.91
C GLN A 76 30.47 -11.26 -3.73
N VAL A 77 29.38 -11.66 -4.39
CA VAL A 77 28.48 -10.72 -5.09
C VAL A 77 27.89 -9.72 -4.09
N PHE A 78 27.37 -10.20 -2.96
CA PHE A 78 26.81 -9.35 -1.90
C PHE A 78 27.85 -8.32 -1.40
N LEU A 79 29.03 -8.77 -0.97
CA LEU A 79 30.08 -7.90 -0.43
C LEU A 79 30.62 -6.90 -1.46
N ARG A 80 30.70 -7.28 -2.74
CA ARG A 80 31.05 -6.35 -3.82
C ARG A 80 30.06 -5.19 -3.93
N GLU A 81 28.77 -5.46 -3.72
CA GLU A 81 27.70 -4.47 -3.83
C GLU A 81 27.55 -3.57 -2.59
N VAL A 82 27.96 -4.04 -1.41
CA VAL A 82 27.90 -3.26 -0.16
C VAL A 82 29.25 -2.72 0.32
N GLY A 83 30.36 -3.19 -0.25
CA GLY A 83 31.70 -3.06 0.33
C GLY A 83 32.13 -1.63 0.63
N SER A 84 31.81 -0.67 -0.24
CA SER A 84 32.12 0.75 -0.03
C SER A 84 31.30 1.41 1.09
N SER A 85 30.21 0.78 1.52
CA SER A 85 29.28 1.29 2.52
C SER A 85 29.42 0.59 3.88
N LEU A 86 30.18 -0.50 3.97
CA LEU A 86 30.35 -1.24 5.21
C LEU A 86 31.26 -0.49 6.19
N PRO A 87 30.83 -0.26 7.45
CA PRO A 87 31.68 0.32 8.49
C PRO A 87 32.74 -0.69 8.94
N SER A 88 33.82 -0.19 9.56
CA SER A 88 34.75 -1.05 10.30
C SER A 88 34.05 -1.61 11.55
N PRO A 89 34.18 -2.91 11.90
CA PRO A 89 35.05 -3.92 11.27
C PRO A 89 34.38 -4.75 10.16
N LEU A 90 33.13 -4.47 9.78
CA LEU A 90 32.37 -5.28 8.81
C LEU A 90 33.01 -5.30 7.42
N ASN A 91 33.68 -4.21 7.03
CA ASN A 91 34.44 -4.12 5.77
C ASN A 91 35.61 -5.11 5.67
N SER A 92 36.05 -5.70 6.79
CA SER A 92 37.11 -6.72 6.82
C SER A 92 36.58 -8.14 6.57
N TYR A 93 35.25 -8.34 6.56
CA TYR A 93 34.67 -9.67 6.41
C TYR A 93 34.84 -10.19 4.99
N THR A 94 35.30 -11.44 4.89
CA THR A 94 35.42 -12.16 3.62
C THR A 94 34.15 -12.97 3.31
N PRO A 95 33.95 -13.43 2.06
CA PRO A 95 32.84 -14.34 1.76
C PRO A 95 32.86 -15.64 2.59
N GLN A 96 34.05 -16.16 2.89
CA GLN A 96 34.25 -17.35 3.73
C GLN A 96 33.84 -17.10 5.19
N ASP A 97 34.07 -15.90 5.69
CA ASP A 97 33.65 -15.48 7.02
C ASP A 97 32.13 -15.51 7.16
N LEU A 98 31.41 -14.90 6.22
CA LEU A 98 29.95 -14.87 6.24
C LEU A 98 29.31 -16.26 6.10
N PHE A 99 29.98 -17.16 5.37
CA PHE A 99 29.53 -18.54 5.24
C PHE A 99 29.80 -19.38 6.51
N SER A 100 30.92 -19.16 7.18
CA SER A 100 31.40 -20.05 8.26
C SER A 100 31.03 -19.55 9.67
N ASP A 101 30.88 -18.24 9.86
CA ASP A 101 30.66 -17.60 11.16
C ASP A 101 29.31 -16.86 11.20
N PHE A 102 28.38 -17.42 11.97
CA PHE A 102 27.05 -16.86 12.15
C PHE A 102 27.03 -15.49 12.83
N ASN A 103 28.01 -15.19 13.69
CA ASN A 103 28.07 -13.88 14.36
C ASN A 103 28.45 -12.79 13.37
N LYS A 104 29.31 -13.09 12.40
CA LYS A 104 29.66 -12.15 11.33
C LYS A 104 28.47 -11.92 10.39
N LEU A 105 27.75 -12.98 10.04
CA LEU A 105 26.51 -12.89 9.27
C LEU A 105 25.42 -12.07 10.00
N TYR A 106 25.25 -12.29 11.30
CA TYR A 106 24.38 -11.49 12.17
C TYR A 106 24.74 -10.01 12.16
N ASN A 107 26.03 -9.68 12.32
CA ASN A 107 26.46 -8.28 12.35
C ASN A 107 26.16 -7.56 11.03
N ILE A 108 26.28 -8.26 9.89
CA ILE A 108 25.87 -7.73 8.58
C ILE A 108 24.36 -7.50 8.53
N LEU A 109 23.56 -8.44 9.01
CA LEU A 109 22.09 -8.29 9.04
C LEU A 109 21.64 -7.16 9.97
N LYS A 110 22.24 -7.06 11.15
CA LYS A 110 21.98 -5.98 12.10
C LYS A 110 22.34 -4.62 11.51
N TRP A 111 23.46 -4.54 10.79
CA TRP A 111 23.85 -3.33 10.07
C TRP A 111 22.88 -2.99 8.93
N LEU A 112 22.49 -3.97 8.10
CA LEU A 112 21.48 -3.77 7.06
C LEU A 112 20.16 -3.29 7.67
N SER A 113 19.70 -3.92 8.75
CA SER A 113 18.48 -3.53 9.46
C SER A 113 18.61 -2.15 10.12
N ALA A 114 19.78 -1.76 10.61
CA ALA A 114 19.96 -0.41 11.14
C ALA A 114 19.89 0.66 10.05
N ILE A 115 20.48 0.42 8.87
CA ILE A 115 20.45 1.37 7.76
C ILE A 115 19.07 1.47 7.13
N PHE A 116 18.41 0.33 6.93
CA PHE A 116 17.19 0.26 6.13
C PHE A 116 15.91 0.03 6.96
N GLY A 117 16.02 -0.46 8.19
CA GLY A 117 14.90 -0.77 9.09
C GLY A 117 14.46 0.42 9.96
N HIS A 118 15.34 1.41 10.22
CA HIS A 118 14.91 2.66 10.86
C HIS A 118 13.96 3.49 9.98
N GLU A 119 13.96 3.28 8.66
CA GLU A 119 12.99 3.94 7.77
C GLU A 119 11.56 3.39 7.92
N THR A 120 11.40 2.13 8.34
CA THR A 120 10.08 1.52 8.57
C THR A 120 9.52 1.75 9.98
N VAL A 121 10.37 1.96 10.99
CA VAL A 121 9.94 2.10 12.41
C VAL A 121 9.84 3.56 12.86
N ASN A 122 10.67 4.47 12.35
CA ASN A 122 10.58 5.89 12.73
C ASN A 122 9.32 6.59 12.17
N GLU A 123 8.66 6.04 11.13
CA GLU A 123 7.35 6.56 10.67
C GLU A 123 6.28 6.52 11.78
N GLU A 124 6.30 5.56 12.71
CA GLU A 124 5.30 5.48 13.81
C GLU A 124 5.70 6.23 15.09
N LEU A 125 7.00 6.43 15.34
CA LEU A 125 7.47 7.11 16.56
C LEU A 125 7.52 8.64 16.39
N THR A 126 7.84 9.16 15.20
CA THR A 126 7.87 10.63 14.98
C THR A 126 6.46 11.25 14.96
N GLU A 127 5.40 10.47 14.70
CA GLU A 127 4.00 10.92 14.90
C GLU A 127 3.62 11.05 16.38
N ARG A 128 4.30 10.36 17.31
CA ARG A 128 3.98 10.37 18.75
C ARG A 128 4.58 11.56 19.50
N GLU A 129 5.70 12.13 19.06
CA GLU A 129 6.34 13.26 19.77
C GLU A 129 5.84 14.65 19.34
N ILE A 130 5.19 14.78 18.18
CA ILE A 130 4.69 16.08 17.68
C ILE A 130 3.33 16.51 18.32
N LYS A 131 2.67 15.63 19.10
CA LYS A 131 1.33 15.89 19.68
C LYS A 131 1.28 15.98 21.22
N ARG A 132 2.34 16.47 21.88
CA ARG A 132 2.23 16.93 23.28
C ARG A 132 1.93 18.44 23.31
N PRO A 133 0.79 18.90 23.87
CA PRO A 133 0.62 20.31 24.18
C PRO A 133 1.49 20.68 25.39
N ASN A 134 2.35 21.68 25.23
CA ASN A 134 3.01 22.36 26.34
C ASN A 134 1.95 23.11 27.15
N THR A 135 1.51 22.55 28.28
CA THR A 135 0.81 23.30 29.32
C THR A 135 1.74 23.45 30.52
N SER A 136 2.45 24.59 30.59
CA SER A 136 2.92 25.12 31.87
C SER A 136 3.09 26.64 31.79
N THR A 137 2.00 27.34 32.06
CA THR A 137 2.04 28.69 32.65
C THR A 137 1.29 28.60 33.96
N ASP A 138 2.02 28.42 35.06
CA ASP A 138 1.78 29.13 36.31
C ASP A 138 2.86 28.78 37.32
N SER A 139 3.79 29.70 37.52
CA SER A 139 4.64 29.76 38.70
C SER A 139 5.03 31.21 38.98
N LYS A 140 4.13 31.91 39.68
CA LYS A 140 4.49 33.08 40.48
C LYS A 140 5.00 32.61 41.85
N SER A 141 6.28 32.91 42.07
CA SER A 141 6.91 33.37 43.32
C SER A 141 6.40 32.82 44.68
N LEU A 142 7.30 32.15 45.41
CA LEU A 142 7.65 32.54 46.79
C LEU A 142 8.94 31.83 47.24
N THR A 143 9.94 32.66 47.51
CA THR A 143 11.21 32.36 48.18
C THR A 143 11.05 32.23 49.70
N LYS A 144 11.71 31.23 50.31
CA LYS A 144 12.65 31.32 51.45
C LYS A 144 12.65 30.06 52.35
N ASN A 145 13.85 29.47 52.48
CA ASN A 145 14.54 28.96 53.67
C ASN A 145 13.72 28.40 54.85
N TYR A 146 14.07 27.19 55.33
CA TYR A 146 14.83 27.00 56.58
C TYR A 146 15.24 25.54 56.78
N SER A 147 16.39 25.38 57.44
CA SER A 147 17.10 24.15 57.75
C SER A 147 16.59 23.46 59.03
N LYS A 148 16.96 22.17 59.15
CA LYS A 148 17.39 21.46 60.39
C LYS A 148 16.35 20.84 61.37
N VAL A 149 16.64 19.57 61.72
CA VAL A 149 16.70 18.95 63.08
C VAL A 149 15.64 17.89 63.49
N ILE A 150 16.10 16.62 63.49
CA ILE A 150 16.14 15.59 64.58
C ILE A 150 14.87 14.86 65.10
N GLN A 151 15.03 13.52 65.27
CA GLN A 151 14.34 12.53 66.16
C GLN A 151 12.89 12.10 65.80
N SER A 152 12.39 10.87 65.99
CA SER A 152 12.88 9.59 66.56
C SER A 152 11.78 8.51 66.46
N SER A 153 12.15 7.27 66.11
CA SER A 153 11.61 5.97 66.62
C SER A 153 10.17 5.49 66.20
N PRO A 154 9.77 4.22 66.45
CA PRO A 154 9.75 3.12 65.47
C PRO A 154 8.37 2.42 65.30
N PRO A 155 8.19 1.47 64.37
CA PRO A 155 6.92 0.75 64.21
C PRO A 155 6.78 -0.41 65.21
N LYS A 156 5.59 -0.54 65.80
CA LYS A 156 5.20 -1.65 66.68
C LYS A 156 4.91 -2.91 65.88
N SER A 157 5.49 -3.99 66.37
CA SER A 157 5.23 -5.40 66.17
C SER A 157 3.79 -5.80 66.50
N TYR A 158 3.26 -6.81 65.81
CA TYR A 158 2.39 -7.82 66.41
C TYR A 158 2.72 -9.21 65.85
N GLU A 159 2.85 -10.14 66.79
CA GLU A 159 3.30 -11.51 66.63
C GLU A 159 2.22 -12.48 66.15
N ARG A 160 2.73 -13.62 65.67
CA ARG A 160 2.07 -14.88 65.35
C ARG A 160 1.19 -15.42 66.49
N ALA A 161 0.14 -16.15 66.09
CA ALA A 161 -0.24 -17.38 66.78
C ALA A 161 -0.57 -18.49 65.77
N VAL A 162 0.04 -19.64 66.01
CA VAL A 162 -0.06 -20.92 65.30
C VAL A 162 -1.22 -21.72 65.89
N SER A 163 -2.00 -22.44 65.07
CA SER A 163 -2.54 -23.75 65.44
C SER A 163 -3.08 -24.49 64.21
N THR A 164 -2.59 -25.72 64.05
CA THR A 164 -3.02 -26.76 63.10
C THR A 164 -3.91 -27.79 63.84
N PRO A 165 -4.20 -29.01 63.33
CA PRO A 165 -5.49 -29.39 62.77
C PRO A 165 -6.14 -30.59 63.49
N LYS A 166 -7.41 -30.91 63.18
CA LYS A 166 -8.12 -32.21 63.44
C LYS A 166 -9.45 -32.17 62.66
N ALA A 167 -9.80 -33.04 61.71
CA ALA A 167 -9.93 -34.51 61.66
C ALA A 167 -11.37 -35.02 61.94
N ARG A 168 -11.85 -35.91 61.04
CA ARG A 168 -12.99 -36.87 61.10
C ARG A 168 -14.41 -36.30 60.85
N GLU A 169 -15.39 -36.98 60.21
CA GLU A 169 -15.55 -38.33 59.63
C GLU A 169 -16.86 -38.43 58.79
N ASN A 170 -16.84 -39.32 57.78
CA ASN A 170 -17.86 -40.28 57.31
C ASN A 170 -19.35 -39.94 57.00
N SER A 171 -19.79 -40.28 55.76
CA SER A 171 -20.80 -41.32 55.39
C SER A 171 -21.33 -41.05 53.97
N SER A 172 -21.05 -41.88 52.95
CA SER A 172 -21.74 -43.12 52.52
C SER A 172 -23.25 -42.97 52.21
N TYR A 173 -23.64 -43.04 50.92
CA TYR A 173 -24.63 -44.02 50.41
C TYR A 173 -24.67 -44.04 48.87
N SER A 174 -24.43 -45.24 48.34
CA SER A 174 -24.58 -45.70 46.96
C SER A 174 -26.01 -46.11 46.66
N GLN A 175 -26.54 -45.87 45.44
CA GLN A 175 -27.41 -46.84 44.75
C GLN A 175 -27.35 -46.71 43.21
N GLN A 176 -26.99 -47.82 42.57
CA GLN A 176 -27.16 -48.15 41.16
C GLN A 176 -28.63 -48.42 40.84
N ARG A 177 -29.13 -48.06 39.65
CA ARG A 177 -30.23 -48.79 38.98
C ARG A 177 -30.10 -48.82 37.46
N LEU A 178 -30.01 -50.06 36.96
CA LEU A 178 -30.20 -50.57 35.61
C LEU A 178 -31.68 -50.54 35.19
N PHE A 179 -31.99 -50.23 33.92
CA PHE A 179 -33.12 -50.81 33.15
C PHE A 179 -32.77 -50.65 31.65
N LYS A 180 -32.41 -51.72 30.91
CA LYS A 180 -33.24 -52.75 30.23
C LYS A 180 -34.17 -52.19 29.12
N THR A 181 -33.90 -52.68 27.92
CA THR A 181 -34.68 -52.65 26.67
C THR A 181 -36.07 -53.27 26.83
N PRO A 182 -36.96 -53.04 25.85
CA PRO A 182 -37.56 -54.20 25.18
C PRO A 182 -37.69 -54.07 23.65
N ARG A 183 -37.48 -55.21 23.00
CA ARG A 183 -37.99 -55.56 21.67
C ARG A 183 -39.45 -56.02 21.79
N SER A 184 -40.26 -55.78 20.76
CA SER A 184 -41.33 -56.70 20.38
C SER A 184 -41.55 -56.69 18.86
N HIS A 185 -41.49 -57.90 18.29
CA HIS A 185 -42.17 -58.30 17.05
C HIS A 185 -43.70 -58.21 17.29
N THR A 186 -44.60 -58.15 16.30
CA THR A 186 -45.06 -59.23 15.39
C THR A 186 -46.14 -58.65 14.40
N PRO A 187 -46.73 -59.42 13.45
CA PRO A 187 -46.85 -59.02 12.04
C PRO A 187 -48.30 -59.03 11.51
N ILE A 188 -48.45 -59.13 10.17
CA ILE A 188 -49.52 -59.83 9.40
C ILE A 188 -50.33 -58.94 8.43
N SER A 189 -49.97 -59.11 7.16
CA SER A 189 -50.77 -59.31 5.93
C SER A 189 -52.12 -58.63 5.73
N GLN A 190 -52.31 -58.18 4.49
CA GLN A 190 -53.38 -58.52 3.51
C GLN A 190 -53.49 -57.33 2.53
N ALA A 191 -53.81 -57.45 1.24
CA ALA A 191 -53.98 -58.53 0.29
C ALA A 191 -54.27 -57.87 -1.08
N LYS A 192 -54.07 -58.61 -2.19
CA LYS A 192 -54.81 -58.51 -3.48
C LYS A 192 -54.53 -57.25 -4.34
N ASN A 193 -54.40 -57.28 -5.67
CA ASN A 193 -54.82 -58.24 -6.68
C ASN A 193 -54.16 -57.95 -8.06
N ARG A 194 -53.82 -59.04 -8.75
CA ARG A 194 -54.09 -59.40 -10.18
C ARG A 194 -53.40 -58.71 -11.39
N LEU A 195 -52.97 -59.63 -12.28
CA LEU A 195 -52.96 -59.66 -13.77
C LEU A 195 -51.89 -58.77 -14.46
N ALA A 196 -51.13 -59.19 -15.49
CA ALA A 196 -51.11 -60.37 -16.35
C ALA A 196 -49.70 -60.51 -16.99
N SER A 197 -49.50 -61.61 -17.71
CA SER A 197 -48.26 -62.19 -18.25
C SER A 197 -47.85 -61.63 -19.65
N PRO A 198 -47.02 -62.30 -20.49
CA PRO A 198 -45.61 -61.96 -20.73
C PRO A 198 -45.27 -61.72 -22.23
N LYS A 199 -43.96 -61.61 -22.54
CA LYS A 199 -43.25 -61.51 -23.86
C LYS A 199 -42.67 -60.09 -24.05
N SER A 200 -41.44 -59.86 -24.50
CA SER A 200 -40.51 -60.66 -25.28
C SER A 200 -39.07 -60.21 -25.08
N ILE A 201 -38.19 -61.19 -25.19
CA ILE A 201 -36.74 -61.17 -25.28
C ILE A 201 -36.24 -60.21 -26.37
N VAL A 202 -35.38 -59.25 -26.00
CA VAL A 202 -34.24 -58.82 -26.84
C VAL A 202 -33.05 -58.54 -25.91
N LYS A 203 -32.05 -59.42 -26.00
CA LYS A 203 -30.73 -59.26 -25.37
C LYS A 203 -29.97 -58.12 -26.05
N LYS A 204 -29.58 -57.09 -25.29
CA LYS A 204 -28.39 -56.29 -25.60
C LYS A 204 -27.59 -56.11 -24.33
N GLN A 205 -26.39 -56.68 -24.36
CA GLN A 205 -25.41 -56.68 -23.29
C GLN A 205 -24.97 -55.24 -23.00
N ALA A 206 -25.10 -54.83 -21.73
CA ALA A 206 -24.48 -53.63 -21.19
C ALA A 206 -23.55 -54.04 -20.04
N ALA A 207 -22.34 -53.48 -20.09
CA ALA A 207 -21.22 -53.71 -19.17
C ALA A 207 -21.59 -53.42 -17.69
N PRO A 208 -20.88 -54.05 -16.73
CA PRO A 208 -21.26 -54.02 -15.32
C PRO A 208 -21.04 -52.64 -14.69
N LYS A 209 -22.13 -52.04 -14.20
CA LYS A 209 -22.06 -50.94 -13.24
C LYS A 209 -21.75 -51.52 -11.88
N THR A 210 -20.51 -51.35 -11.44
CA THR A 210 -20.09 -51.51 -10.05
C THR A 210 -20.84 -50.49 -9.19
N PHE A 211 -21.81 -50.98 -8.42
CA PHE A 211 -22.39 -50.23 -7.31
C PHE A 211 -21.35 -50.20 -6.17
N LEU A 212 -20.83 -49.01 -5.85
CA LEU A 212 -20.17 -48.77 -4.57
C LEU A 212 -21.23 -48.43 -3.52
N PRO A 213 -21.12 -48.97 -2.29
CA PRO A 213 -22.13 -48.82 -1.27
C PRO A 213 -22.23 -47.39 -0.73
N LEU A 214 -23.47 -46.91 -0.68
CA LEU A 214 -23.93 -45.65 -0.10
C LEU A 214 -23.86 -45.75 1.43
N ASN A 215 -22.67 -45.62 2.01
CA ASN A 215 -22.45 -45.42 3.44
C ASN A 215 -21.07 -44.78 3.64
N LYS A 216 -21.01 -43.45 3.51
CA LYS A 216 -19.97 -42.52 4.03
C LYS A 216 -20.24 -41.11 3.46
N LEU A 217 -21.28 -40.46 3.97
CA LEU A 217 -21.56 -39.03 3.72
C LEU A 217 -22.14 -38.45 5.00
N GLN A 218 -21.30 -38.34 6.03
CA GLN A 218 -21.62 -37.55 7.22
C GLN A 218 -20.43 -36.83 7.87
N ASP A 219 -19.21 -36.90 7.32
CA ASP A 219 -18.05 -36.20 7.89
C ASP A 219 -17.24 -35.46 6.80
N ILE A 220 -17.70 -34.28 6.37
CA ILE A 220 -16.83 -33.22 5.80
C ILE A 220 -17.43 -31.85 6.15
N GLU A 221 -17.49 -31.50 7.43
CA GLU A 221 -17.21 -30.12 7.85
C GLU A 221 -15.77 -30.14 8.34
N GLN A 222 -14.80 -29.95 7.44
CA GLN A 222 -13.43 -29.68 7.89
C GLN A 222 -13.42 -28.27 8.51
N PRO A 223 -12.98 -28.11 9.76
CA PRO A 223 -12.75 -26.80 10.32
C PRO A 223 -11.69 -26.12 9.45
N TYR A 224 -12.01 -24.93 8.95
CA TYR A 224 -11.06 -24.09 8.25
C TYR A 224 -9.97 -23.70 9.25
N ASP A 225 -8.82 -24.37 9.20
CA ASP A 225 -7.67 -23.98 10.01
C ASP A 225 -7.23 -22.59 9.53
N PRO A 226 -7.39 -21.54 10.37
CA PRO A 226 -6.90 -20.22 10.00
C PRO A 226 -5.39 -20.29 9.80
N PRO A 227 -4.82 -19.51 8.87
CA PRO A 227 -3.37 -19.43 8.69
C PRO A 227 -2.73 -19.14 10.05
N GLN A 228 -1.71 -19.93 10.43
CA GLN A 228 -0.97 -19.73 11.68
C GLN A 228 -0.43 -18.30 11.72
N ARG A 229 -1.06 -17.44 12.53
CA ARG A 229 -0.77 -16.02 12.58
C ARG A 229 0.45 -15.79 13.46
N THR A 230 1.46 -15.14 12.86
CA THR A 230 2.49 -14.36 13.56
C THR A 230 1.85 -13.56 14.69
N ARG A 231 2.46 -13.59 15.88
CA ARG A 231 2.03 -12.83 17.05
C ARG A 231 2.11 -11.33 16.73
N ARG A 232 1.00 -10.75 16.28
CA ARG A 232 0.92 -9.32 15.95
C ARG A 232 0.92 -8.52 17.24
N GLU A 233 1.64 -7.39 17.23
CA GLU A 233 1.53 -6.41 18.31
C GLU A 233 0.12 -5.86 18.34
N ILE A 234 -0.54 -5.98 19.48
CA ILE A 234 -1.91 -5.51 19.68
C ILE A 234 -1.88 -3.98 19.66
N ARG A 235 -2.52 -3.36 18.66
CA ARG A 235 -2.70 -1.90 18.62
C ARG A 235 -3.64 -1.47 19.74
N ILE A 236 -3.10 -0.77 20.74
CA ILE A 236 -3.89 -0.18 21.82
C ILE A 236 -4.63 1.04 21.27
N ILE A 237 -5.96 0.98 21.28
CA ILE A 237 -6.82 2.10 20.88
C ILE A 237 -6.85 3.14 22.02
N SER A 238 -6.54 4.40 21.70
CA SER A 238 -6.52 5.48 22.69
C SER A 238 -7.93 5.85 23.17
N ASP A 239 -8.05 6.29 24.43
CA ASP A 239 -9.36 6.62 25.02
C ASP A 239 -10.09 7.76 24.31
N SER A 240 -9.33 8.69 23.71
CA SER A 240 -9.92 9.74 22.86
C SER A 240 -10.65 9.16 21.65
N VAL A 241 -10.10 8.12 21.03
CA VAL A 241 -10.74 7.45 19.88
C VAL A 241 -11.91 6.61 20.35
N LYS A 242 -11.80 5.92 21.50
CA LYS A 242 -12.92 5.21 22.12
C LYS A 242 -14.10 6.16 22.38
N SER A 243 -13.83 7.34 22.93
CA SER A 243 -14.86 8.37 23.17
C SER A 243 -15.53 8.82 21.87
N GLN A 244 -14.75 9.07 20.81
CA GLN A 244 -15.30 9.47 19.50
C GLN A 244 -16.21 8.39 18.90
N VAL A 245 -15.78 7.13 18.96
CA VAL A 245 -16.57 5.99 18.48
C VAL A 245 -17.82 5.80 19.35
N HIS A 246 -17.69 5.95 20.67
CA HIS A 246 -18.82 5.91 21.61
C HIS A 246 -19.87 6.97 21.27
N ASP A 247 -19.48 8.24 21.10
CA ASP A 247 -20.39 9.34 20.76
C ASP A 247 -21.09 9.12 19.43
N TRP A 248 -20.37 8.55 18.46
CA TRP A 248 -20.94 8.15 17.18
C TRP A 248 -22.00 7.05 17.33
N LEU A 249 -21.70 6.00 18.10
CA LEU A 249 -22.65 4.91 18.37
C LEU A 249 -23.88 5.40 19.14
N ALA A 250 -23.68 6.30 20.10
CA ALA A 250 -24.76 6.95 20.84
C ALA A 250 -25.64 7.79 19.90
N GLY A 251 -25.05 8.55 18.97
CA GLY A 251 -25.79 9.31 17.95
C GLY A 251 -26.62 8.44 17.00
N LEU A 252 -26.30 7.14 16.87
CA LEU A 252 -27.08 6.17 16.11
C LEU A 252 -28.20 5.51 16.94
N ASN A 253 -28.23 5.73 18.26
CA ASN A 253 -29.14 5.11 19.23
C ASN A 253 -29.10 3.57 19.23
N ILE A 254 -27.93 2.97 19.02
CA ILE A 254 -27.77 1.51 18.99
C ILE A 254 -27.37 0.95 20.36
N VAL A 255 -26.48 1.66 21.07
CA VAL A 255 -25.93 1.22 22.36
C VAL A 255 -26.95 1.48 23.48
N LYS A 256 -27.29 0.45 24.25
CA LYS A 256 -28.20 0.55 25.41
C LYS A 256 -27.51 0.28 26.73
N ASN A 257 -26.55 -0.64 26.73
CA ASN A 257 -25.77 -1.04 27.90
C ASN A 257 -24.28 -0.80 27.65
N ASP A 258 -23.45 -1.45 28.44
CA ASP A 258 -22.00 -1.46 28.23
C ASP A 258 -21.64 -1.97 26.81
N ILE A 259 -20.81 -1.19 26.10
CA ILE A 259 -20.44 -1.47 24.71
C ILE A 259 -19.70 -2.81 24.60
N ILE A 260 -18.85 -3.15 25.56
CA ILE A 260 -18.03 -4.37 25.51
C ILE A 260 -18.93 -5.60 25.71
N GLU A 261 -19.90 -5.55 26.64
CA GLU A 261 -20.87 -6.64 26.80
C GLU A 261 -21.74 -6.82 25.54
N GLU A 262 -22.23 -5.74 24.93
CA GLU A 262 -23.06 -5.84 23.73
C GLU A 262 -22.24 -6.28 22.50
N ALA A 263 -21.01 -5.79 22.34
CA ALA A 263 -20.10 -6.17 21.25
C ALA A 263 -19.66 -7.63 21.34
N SER A 264 -19.30 -8.11 22.54
CA SER A 264 -18.87 -9.50 22.75
C SER A 264 -19.99 -10.52 22.47
N SER A 265 -21.26 -10.11 22.54
CA SER A 265 -22.40 -10.92 22.11
C SER A 265 -22.59 -11.01 20.58
N GLY A 266 -21.86 -10.18 19.82
CA GLY A 266 -22.00 -10.00 18.38
C GLY A 266 -23.25 -9.23 17.93
N THR A 267 -24.20 -8.94 18.83
CA THR A 267 -25.46 -8.27 18.49
C THR A 267 -25.25 -6.82 18.10
N LEU A 268 -24.37 -6.09 18.82
CA LEU A 268 -24.03 -4.70 18.51
C LEU A 268 -23.52 -4.54 17.08
N PHE A 269 -22.59 -5.40 16.63
CA PHE A 269 -22.04 -5.33 15.27
C PHE A 269 -23.10 -5.58 14.21
N CYS A 270 -23.98 -6.55 14.42
CA CYS A 270 -25.05 -6.84 13.46
C CYS A 270 -26.06 -5.69 13.37
N ASP A 271 -26.49 -5.14 14.51
CA ASP A 271 -27.42 -4.01 14.57
C ASP A 271 -26.78 -2.75 13.96
N LEU A 272 -25.50 -2.50 14.23
CA LEU A 272 -24.73 -1.40 13.66
C LEU A 272 -24.63 -1.48 12.14
N ILE A 273 -24.27 -2.64 11.60
CA ILE A 273 -24.18 -2.86 10.15
C ILE A 273 -25.56 -2.63 9.49
N ASN A 274 -26.62 -3.24 10.03
CA ASN A 274 -27.97 -3.04 9.50
C ASN A 274 -28.40 -1.56 9.54
N ARG A 275 -28.04 -0.84 10.62
CA ARG A 275 -28.35 0.59 10.75
C ARG A 275 -27.61 1.45 9.72
N LEU A 276 -26.35 1.13 9.43
CA LEU A 276 -25.51 1.88 8.49
C LEU A 276 -25.86 1.62 7.02
N GLU A 277 -26.27 0.40 6.69
CA GLU A 277 -26.70 -0.01 5.33
C GLU A 277 -28.14 0.45 5.00
N GLY A 278 -28.93 0.83 6.01
CA GLY A 278 -30.21 1.52 5.83
C GLY A 278 -31.44 0.62 5.93
N ARG A 279 -32.42 0.80 5.03
CA ARG A 279 -33.79 0.28 5.23
C ARG A 279 -33.92 -1.24 5.07
N GLN A 280 -32.95 -1.92 4.48
CA GLN A 280 -32.97 -3.38 4.35
C GLN A 280 -31.97 -3.99 5.31
N GLU A 281 -32.45 -4.88 6.17
CA GLU A 281 -31.60 -5.69 7.03
C GLU A 281 -30.74 -6.62 6.18
N VAL A 282 -29.45 -6.30 6.11
CA VAL A 282 -28.46 -7.08 5.36
C VAL A 282 -28.08 -8.33 6.14
N ILE A 283 -27.98 -8.24 7.46
CA ILE A 283 -27.73 -9.35 8.36
C ILE A 283 -29.04 -9.79 9.01
N LYS A 284 -29.49 -11.01 8.68
CA LYS A 284 -30.75 -11.60 9.16
C LYS A 284 -30.53 -12.64 10.27
N GLY A 285 -31.55 -12.82 11.11
CA GLY A 285 -31.57 -13.86 12.15
C GLY A 285 -30.55 -13.62 13.25
N ILE A 286 -30.50 -12.40 13.80
CA ILE A 286 -29.63 -12.04 14.92
C ILE A 286 -30.20 -12.65 16.20
N HIS A 287 -29.39 -13.42 16.93
CA HIS A 287 -29.82 -14.08 18.16
C HIS A 287 -29.45 -13.25 19.39
N ARG A 288 -30.42 -12.70 20.13
CA ARG A 288 -30.15 -11.87 21.34
C ARG A 288 -29.97 -12.68 22.64
N THR A 289 -29.74 -13.99 22.54
CA THR A 289 -29.56 -14.88 23.69
C THR A 289 -28.10 -14.95 24.13
N LYS A 290 -27.83 -15.08 25.43
CA LYS A 290 -26.47 -15.24 25.99
C LYS A 290 -25.82 -16.62 25.74
N ASN A 291 -26.36 -17.44 24.83
CA ASN A 291 -25.80 -18.75 24.50
C ASN A 291 -24.54 -18.59 23.64
N LYS A 292 -23.43 -19.25 24.03
CA LYS A 292 -22.14 -19.21 23.32
C LYS A 292 -22.26 -19.51 21.81
N SER A 293 -23.10 -20.47 21.44
CA SER A 293 -23.31 -20.82 20.02
C SER A 293 -23.98 -19.68 19.24
N SER A 294 -24.95 -19.00 19.85
CA SER A 294 -25.64 -17.85 19.27
C SER A 294 -24.73 -16.63 19.15
N ILE A 295 -23.89 -16.40 20.16
CA ILE A 295 -22.87 -15.34 20.16
C ILE A 295 -21.89 -15.55 19.01
N GLN A 296 -21.30 -16.75 18.91
CA GLN A 296 -20.39 -17.10 17.81
C GLN A 296 -21.05 -16.94 16.44
N ALA A 297 -22.31 -17.35 16.30
CA ALA A 297 -23.07 -17.18 15.06
C ALA A 297 -23.27 -15.71 14.69
N ASN A 298 -23.60 -14.83 15.64
CA ASN A 298 -23.74 -13.40 15.39
C ASN A 298 -22.40 -12.76 14.98
N ILE A 299 -21.32 -13.04 15.72
CA ILE A 299 -19.97 -12.53 15.40
C ILE A 299 -19.57 -12.97 14.00
N ASN A 300 -19.74 -14.26 13.67
CA ASN A 300 -19.38 -14.77 12.36
C ASN A 300 -20.19 -14.13 11.23
N LYS A 301 -21.49 -13.84 11.45
CA LYS A 301 -22.32 -13.13 10.46
C LYS A 301 -21.81 -11.70 10.23
N ALA A 302 -21.55 -10.95 11.30
CA ALA A 302 -21.01 -9.60 11.21
C ALA A 302 -19.64 -9.58 10.49
N LEU A 303 -18.70 -10.42 10.94
CA LEU A 303 -17.37 -10.49 10.33
C LEU A 303 -17.41 -10.96 8.87
N SER A 304 -18.28 -11.91 8.52
CA SER A 304 -18.43 -12.36 7.13
C SER A 304 -18.96 -11.27 6.21
N TYR A 305 -19.85 -10.41 6.72
CA TYR A 305 -20.31 -9.24 5.99
C TYR A 305 -19.18 -8.22 5.77
N LEU A 306 -18.48 -7.84 6.85
CA LEU A 306 -17.41 -6.85 6.77
C LEU A 306 -16.25 -7.28 5.85
N ARG A 307 -15.96 -8.60 5.75
CA ARG A 307 -14.98 -9.14 4.81
C ARG A 307 -15.35 -8.95 3.33
N GLN A 308 -16.62 -8.74 3.02
CA GLN A 308 -17.08 -8.49 1.65
C GLN A 308 -16.96 -7.01 1.25
N LEU A 309 -16.79 -6.11 2.22
CA LEU A 309 -16.63 -4.67 1.97
C LEU A 309 -15.24 -4.39 1.39
N GLU A 310 -15.20 -3.78 0.21
CA GLU A 310 -13.94 -3.41 -0.43
C GLU A 310 -13.24 -2.33 0.38
N LYS A 311 -11.92 -2.44 0.59
CA LYS A 311 -11.10 -1.49 1.37
C LYS A 311 -11.38 -1.48 2.88
N PHE A 312 -12.20 -2.40 3.39
CA PHE A 312 -12.34 -2.57 4.84
C PHE A 312 -11.06 -3.15 5.44
N SER A 313 -10.65 -2.64 6.62
CA SER A 313 -9.45 -3.12 7.31
C SER A 313 -9.59 -4.59 7.72
N SER A 314 -8.59 -5.41 7.39
CA SER A 314 -8.62 -6.85 7.68
C SER A 314 -8.03 -7.22 9.05
N GLU A 315 -7.61 -6.24 9.84
CA GLU A 315 -6.84 -6.43 11.07
C GLU A 315 -7.61 -7.27 12.10
N HIS A 316 -8.82 -6.81 12.45
CA HIS A 316 -9.67 -7.42 13.48
C HIS A 316 -10.66 -8.46 12.91
N LEU A 317 -10.76 -8.59 11.59
CA LEU A 317 -11.79 -9.43 10.93
C LEU A 317 -11.67 -10.94 11.18
N TRP A 318 -10.56 -11.40 11.76
CA TRP A 318 -10.28 -12.82 11.97
C TRP A 318 -10.11 -13.19 13.44
N ASN A 319 -10.30 -12.24 14.34
CA ASN A 319 -10.12 -12.41 15.79
C ASN A 319 -11.48 -12.60 16.49
N GLY A 320 -12.41 -13.33 15.86
CA GLY A 320 -13.77 -13.51 16.38
C GLY A 320 -13.83 -14.17 17.76
N HIS A 321 -12.83 -14.99 18.11
CA HIS A 321 -12.72 -15.59 19.45
C HIS A 321 -12.36 -14.54 20.51
N ASN A 322 -11.37 -13.69 20.27
CA ASN A 322 -11.02 -12.59 21.18
C ASN A 322 -12.19 -11.61 21.37
N ILE A 323 -12.94 -11.31 20.30
CA ILE A 323 -14.15 -10.50 20.38
C ILE A 323 -15.20 -11.18 21.28
N MET A 324 -15.42 -12.49 21.11
CA MET A 324 -16.33 -13.26 21.96
C MET A 324 -15.89 -13.31 23.42
N ASP A 325 -14.58 -13.35 23.67
CA ASP A 325 -13.99 -13.35 25.02
C ASP A 325 -13.98 -11.95 25.66
N GLY A 326 -14.45 -10.92 24.95
CA GLY A 326 -14.55 -9.56 25.46
C GLY A 326 -13.22 -8.80 25.44
N ASP A 327 -12.27 -9.16 24.57
CA ASP A 327 -11.02 -8.40 24.41
C ASP A 327 -11.33 -6.99 23.94
N GLU A 328 -11.12 -6.04 24.85
CA GLU A 328 -11.41 -4.63 24.64
C GLU A 328 -10.67 -4.06 23.43
N ASN A 329 -9.43 -4.47 23.17
CA ASN A 329 -8.65 -3.92 22.05
C ASN A 329 -9.19 -4.38 20.70
N GLU A 330 -9.59 -5.66 20.60
CA GLU A 330 -10.17 -6.22 19.37
C GLU A 330 -11.56 -5.65 19.10
N ILE A 331 -12.37 -5.44 20.15
CA ILE A 331 -13.69 -4.83 20.04
C ILE A 331 -13.59 -3.38 19.59
N TRP A 332 -12.80 -2.55 20.28
CA TRP A 332 -12.65 -1.14 19.90
C TRP A 332 -11.94 -0.97 18.57
N GLY A 333 -10.97 -1.82 18.27
CA GLY A 333 -10.29 -1.85 16.97
C GLY A 333 -11.29 -2.11 15.84
N LEU A 334 -12.13 -3.14 15.97
CA LEU A 334 -13.17 -3.43 14.98
C LEU A 334 -14.21 -2.30 14.89
N LEU A 335 -14.68 -1.74 16.00
CA LEU A 335 -15.62 -0.62 15.99
C LEU A 335 -15.04 0.63 15.31
N LYS A 336 -13.74 0.92 15.55
CA LYS A 336 -13.01 1.99 14.87
C LYS A 336 -12.90 1.73 13.36
N ASP A 337 -12.57 0.51 12.96
CA ASP A 337 -12.51 0.15 11.53
C ASP A 337 -13.87 0.34 10.83
N ILE A 338 -14.97 -0.02 11.50
CA ILE A 338 -16.34 0.26 11.01
C ILE A 338 -16.59 1.78 10.95
N TYR A 339 -16.23 2.52 11.99
CA TYR A 339 -16.40 3.98 12.04
C TYR A 339 -15.68 4.68 10.87
N ASP A 340 -14.40 4.37 10.66
CA ASP A 340 -13.58 4.99 9.61
C ASP A 340 -14.15 4.69 8.22
N TYR A 341 -14.51 3.43 7.96
CA TYR A 341 -15.06 2.99 6.68
C TYR A 341 -16.35 3.76 6.29
N TYR A 342 -17.31 3.86 7.21
CA TYR A 342 -18.60 4.51 6.93
C TYR A 342 -18.53 6.04 7.03
N SER A 343 -17.59 6.61 7.78
CA SER A 343 -17.39 8.06 7.85
C SER A 343 -16.83 8.61 6.53
N ILE A 344 -15.87 7.91 5.93
CA ILE A 344 -15.32 8.27 4.60
C ILE A 344 -16.42 8.17 3.52
N SER A 345 -17.22 7.10 3.56
CA SER A 345 -18.27 6.84 2.58
C SER A 345 -19.37 7.93 2.59
N LYS A 346 -19.73 8.46 3.77
CA LYS A 346 -20.69 9.57 3.88
C LYS A 346 -20.19 10.87 3.26
N SER A 347 -18.89 11.16 3.39
CA SER A 347 -18.28 12.35 2.76
C SER A 347 -18.40 12.29 1.24
N GLN A 348 -18.13 11.12 0.65
CA GLN A 348 -18.23 10.90 -0.80
C GLN A 348 -19.68 10.94 -1.31
N ASN A 349 -20.62 10.36 -0.56
CA ASN A 349 -22.04 10.38 -0.95
C ASN A 349 -22.70 11.76 -0.78
N SER A 350 -22.24 12.58 0.16
CA SER A 350 -22.76 13.94 0.36
C SER A 350 -22.39 14.88 -0.79
N GLN A 351 -21.20 14.71 -1.39
CA GLN A 351 -20.82 15.44 -2.60
C GLN A 351 -21.68 15.03 -3.82
N ASN A 352 -22.06 13.76 -3.91
CA ASN A 352 -22.90 13.26 -5.02
C ASN A 352 -24.39 13.62 -4.87
N ASN A 353 -24.91 13.74 -3.63
CA ASN A 353 -26.32 14.08 -3.39
C ASN A 353 -26.61 15.59 -3.35
N SER A 354 -25.59 16.44 -3.14
CA SER A 354 -25.71 17.91 -3.22
C SER A 354 -26.21 18.41 -4.60
N PHE A 355 -26.00 17.62 -5.67
CA PHE A 355 -26.47 17.96 -7.01
C PHE A 355 -27.97 17.68 -7.26
N TYR A 356 -28.62 16.86 -6.43
CA TYR A 356 -30.03 16.46 -6.62
C TYR A 356 -31.01 17.13 -5.67
N SER A 357 -30.55 17.68 -4.53
CA SER A 357 -31.41 18.37 -3.57
C SER A 357 -31.81 19.80 -3.98
N ALA A 358 -31.21 20.36 -5.03
CA ALA A 358 -31.59 21.68 -5.56
C ALA A 358 -32.87 21.69 -6.44
N ARG A 359 -33.52 20.54 -6.68
CA ARG A 359 -34.64 20.45 -7.66
C ARG A 359 -36.03 20.12 -7.11
N ASN A 360 -36.20 19.94 -5.80
CA ASN A 360 -37.48 19.48 -5.24
C ASN A 360 -38.05 20.31 -4.06
N ASN A 361 -37.81 21.62 -4.03
CA ASN A 361 -38.65 22.54 -3.24
C ASN A 361 -39.79 23.09 -4.13
N LYS A 362 -40.81 22.27 -4.39
CA LYS A 362 -42.13 22.77 -4.78
C LYS A 362 -42.85 23.19 -3.50
N SER A 363 -42.88 24.50 -3.25
CA SER A 363 -43.78 25.09 -2.27
C SER A 363 -45.25 24.92 -2.73
N PRO A 364 -46.21 24.82 -1.79
CA PRO A 364 -47.62 24.78 -2.13
C PRO A 364 -48.09 26.19 -2.54
N LYS A 365 -48.63 26.32 -3.76
CA LYS A 365 -49.34 27.52 -4.19
C LYS A 365 -50.73 27.55 -3.54
N GLY A 366 -51.01 28.60 -2.77
CA GLY A 366 -52.35 28.93 -2.28
C GLY A 366 -52.47 30.43 -2.06
N LEU A 367 -53.16 31.08 -3.00
CA LEU A 367 -53.86 32.37 -2.96
C LEU A 367 -53.53 33.36 -1.83
N TYR A 368 -53.06 34.56 -2.18
CA TYR A 368 -53.82 35.79 -1.95
C TYR A 368 -53.38 36.88 -2.94
N ARG A 369 -54.40 37.54 -3.49
CA ARG A 369 -54.36 38.66 -4.45
C ARG A 369 -54.25 39.95 -3.62
N PHE A 370 -53.30 40.83 -3.90
CA PHE A 370 -53.48 42.26 -3.66
C PHE A 370 -52.71 43.06 -4.71
N ASP A 371 -53.45 44.03 -5.26
CA ASP A 371 -53.10 45.01 -6.27
C ASP A 371 -52.25 46.15 -5.69
N MET A 372 -51.86 47.09 -6.57
CA MET A 372 -51.05 48.32 -6.39
C MET A 372 -49.59 48.12 -6.82
N GLY A 373 -48.99 48.94 -7.69
CA GLY A 373 -49.38 50.20 -8.29
C GLY A 373 -48.15 50.77 -9.02
N LYS A 374 -48.42 51.49 -10.09
CA LYS A 374 -47.51 52.18 -11.03
C LYS A 374 -46.31 52.88 -10.36
N SER A 375 -45.14 52.84 -11.02
CA SER A 375 -44.46 54.07 -11.46
C SER A 375 -43.22 53.83 -12.32
N THR A 376 -43.17 54.66 -13.35
CA THR A 376 -42.16 54.90 -14.37
C THR A 376 -40.89 55.55 -13.81
N SER A 377 -39.72 55.21 -14.35
CA SER A 377 -38.78 56.20 -14.91
C SER A 377 -37.63 55.54 -15.68
N ARG A 378 -37.45 56.03 -16.91
CA ARG A 378 -36.25 55.87 -17.73
C ARG A 378 -35.16 56.78 -17.17
N ILE A 379 -33.94 56.27 -16.99
CA ILE A 379 -32.73 57.09 -16.98
C ILE A 379 -31.71 56.41 -17.91
N LEU A 380 -31.19 57.23 -18.82
CA LEU A 380 -30.20 56.95 -19.84
C LEU A 380 -28.77 56.95 -19.26
N SER A 381 -27.89 56.25 -19.99
CA SER A 381 -26.43 56.46 -20.15
C SER A 381 -25.51 55.53 -19.34
N PRO A 382 -24.23 55.32 -19.74
CA PRO A 382 -23.64 55.35 -21.09
C PRO A 382 -22.81 54.09 -21.42
N ARG A 383 -22.47 53.98 -22.71
CA ARG A 383 -21.64 52.96 -23.37
C ARG A 383 -20.16 53.08 -22.93
N PRO A 384 -19.48 52.01 -22.48
CA PRO A 384 -18.07 52.10 -22.15
C PRO A 384 -17.19 51.98 -23.40
N VAL A 385 -16.16 52.82 -23.41
CA VAL A 385 -15.05 52.89 -24.36
C VAL A 385 -14.14 51.68 -24.16
N ILE A 386 -13.76 51.04 -25.26
CA ILE A 386 -12.78 49.95 -25.30
C ILE A 386 -11.39 50.58 -25.26
N THR A 387 -10.62 50.30 -24.21
CA THR A 387 -9.16 50.48 -24.18
C THR A 387 -8.51 49.11 -24.16
N GLU A 388 -7.71 48.84 -25.18
CA GLU A 388 -6.85 47.67 -25.30
C GLU A 388 -5.72 47.73 -24.27
N SER A 389 -5.74 46.81 -23.31
CA SER A 389 -4.56 46.40 -22.56
C SER A 389 -4.69 44.90 -22.30
N GLU A 390 -3.86 44.09 -22.94
CA GLU A 390 -3.74 42.65 -22.73
C GLU A 390 -3.43 42.37 -21.25
N GLN A 391 -4.45 41.92 -20.52
CA GLN A 391 -4.29 41.25 -19.22
C GLN A 391 -4.27 39.75 -19.49
N ILE A 392 -3.12 39.12 -19.22
CA ILE A 392 -3.01 37.66 -19.13
C ILE A 392 -3.86 37.21 -17.94
N GLU A 393 -4.90 36.40 -18.17
CA GLU A 393 -5.78 35.93 -17.11
C GLU A 393 -5.02 35.08 -16.05
N PRO A 394 -5.14 35.41 -14.74
CA PRO A 394 -4.44 34.71 -13.65
C PRO A 394 -5.07 33.35 -13.26
N ASN A 395 -6.20 32.95 -13.84
CA ASN A 395 -7.03 31.85 -13.34
C ASN A 395 -6.46 30.42 -13.54
N PHE A 396 -5.42 30.23 -14.35
CA PHE A 396 -4.88 28.87 -14.60
C PHE A 396 -3.94 28.37 -13.49
N LEU A 397 -3.32 29.28 -12.73
CA LEU A 397 -2.30 28.92 -11.73
C LEU A 397 -2.87 28.65 -10.32
N GLU A 398 -4.04 29.19 -9.97
CA GLU A 398 -4.66 28.95 -8.65
C GLU A 398 -5.11 27.50 -8.46
N ASN A 399 -5.50 26.79 -9.52
CA ASN A 399 -6.04 25.43 -9.42
C ASN A 399 -5.04 24.39 -8.91
N ASN A 400 -3.72 24.61 -9.06
CA ASN A 400 -2.71 23.69 -8.53
C ASN A 400 -2.41 23.93 -7.05
N ARG A 401 -2.70 25.12 -6.50
CA ARG A 401 -2.46 25.44 -5.08
C ARG A 401 -3.31 24.62 -4.12
N HIS A 402 -4.44 24.10 -4.59
CA HIS A 402 -5.35 23.31 -3.75
C HIS A 402 -5.01 21.82 -3.68
N LYS A 403 -4.12 21.29 -4.51
CA LYS A 403 -3.80 19.86 -4.52
C LYS A 403 -3.11 19.45 -3.22
N GLU A 404 -3.69 18.51 -2.49
CA GLU A 404 -3.00 17.86 -1.37
C GLU A 404 -1.82 17.03 -1.92
N ILE A 405 -0.64 17.28 -1.37
CA ILE A 405 0.53 16.48 -1.69
C ILE A 405 0.38 15.09 -1.03
N SER A 406 0.52 14.05 -1.84
CA SER A 406 0.47 12.69 -1.34
C SER A 406 1.70 12.37 -0.47
N GLN A 407 1.56 11.52 0.54
CA GLN A 407 2.70 11.05 1.35
C GLN A 407 3.80 10.41 0.49
N GLU A 408 3.40 9.73 -0.58
CA GLU A 408 4.33 9.14 -1.55
C GLU A 408 5.18 10.20 -2.26
N THR A 409 4.58 11.35 -2.61
CA THR A 409 5.31 12.49 -3.15
C THR A 409 6.32 13.02 -2.13
N ILE A 410 5.92 13.19 -0.86
CA ILE A 410 6.82 13.65 0.21
C ILE A 410 8.02 12.71 0.34
N ARG A 411 7.81 11.39 0.29
CA ARG A 411 8.90 10.40 0.33
C ARG A 411 9.88 10.59 -0.82
N LYS A 412 9.39 10.81 -2.04
CA LYS A 412 10.23 11.07 -3.22
C LYS A 412 11.06 12.35 -3.05
N ILE A 413 10.46 13.42 -2.53
CA ILE A 413 11.16 14.67 -2.26
C ILE A 413 12.24 14.46 -1.17
N LYS A 414 11.91 13.79 -0.07
CA LYS A 414 12.89 13.49 1.01
C LYS A 414 14.06 12.66 0.48
N PHE A 415 13.79 11.66 -0.35
CA PHE A 415 14.83 10.88 -1.02
C PHE A 415 15.70 11.74 -1.96
N TRP A 416 15.06 12.60 -2.75
CA TRP A 416 15.75 13.55 -3.63
C TRP A 416 16.67 14.50 -2.85
N LEU A 417 16.18 15.11 -1.76
CA LEU A 417 16.96 15.99 -0.89
C LEU A 417 18.17 15.28 -0.26
N ARG A 418 18.04 14.01 0.14
CA ARG A 418 19.18 13.21 0.62
C ARG A 418 20.23 13.01 -0.46
N ASN A 419 19.81 12.77 -1.70
CA ASN A 419 20.72 12.64 -2.84
C ASN A 419 21.41 13.95 -3.22
N LEU A 420 20.82 15.10 -2.88
CA LEU A 420 21.47 16.42 -2.97
C LEU A 420 22.47 16.67 -1.82
N GLY A 421 22.63 15.75 -0.86
CA GLY A 421 23.47 15.94 0.33
C GLY A 421 22.79 16.75 1.44
N LEU A 422 21.50 17.08 1.30
CA LEU A 422 20.73 17.90 2.23
C LEU A 422 19.94 17.07 3.26
N GLY A 423 20.23 15.77 3.37
CA GLY A 423 19.55 14.86 4.29
C GLY A 423 19.61 15.30 5.75
N HIS A 424 20.71 15.92 6.17
CA HIS A 424 20.91 16.45 7.52
C HIS A 424 19.93 17.58 7.88
N LEU A 425 19.38 18.30 6.90
CA LEU A 425 18.37 19.35 7.13
C LEU A 425 16.98 18.75 7.42
N LEU A 426 16.71 17.53 6.95
CA LEU A 426 15.44 16.84 7.22
C LEU A 426 15.28 16.48 8.71
N GLU A 427 16.39 16.24 9.41
CA GLU A 427 16.42 15.92 10.84
C GLU A 427 16.10 17.14 11.73
N LEU A 428 16.07 18.33 11.14
CA LEU A 428 15.76 19.58 11.82
C LEU A 428 14.30 20.01 11.64
N GLU A 429 13.48 19.24 10.90
CA GLU A 429 12.05 19.48 10.70
C GLU A 429 11.31 19.54 12.06
N GLY A 430 10.49 20.57 12.28
CA GLY A 430 9.67 20.70 13.50
C GLY A 430 10.38 21.33 14.71
N LYS A 431 11.63 21.78 14.56
CA LYS A 431 12.31 22.60 15.58
C LYS A 431 11.65 23.97 15.71
N HIS A 432 12.11 24.77 16.68
CA HIS A 432 11.70 26.18 16.79
C HIS A 432 11.84 26.88 15.44
N PHE A 433 10.88 27.72 15.03
CA PHE A 433 10.79 28.21 13.65
C PHE A 433 12.03 28.95 13.12
N LEU A 434 12.85 29.53 14.00
CA LEU A 434 14.14 30.15 13.65
C LEU A 434 15.23 29.12 13.27
N GLN A 435 15.09 27.89 13.76
CA GLN A 435 16.01 26.76 13.59
C GLN A 435 15.47 25.69 12.64
N ASP A 436 14.17 25.68 12.36
CA ASP A 436 13.56 24.79 11.38
C ASP A 436 13.93 25.25 9.96
N PRO A 437 14.74 24.48 9.20
CA PRO A 437 15.22 24.89 7.89
C PRO A 437 14.10 25.02 6.85
N PHE A 438 12.95 24.39 7.07
CA PHE A 438 11.77 24.51 6.22
C PHE A 438 11.07 25.85 6.43
N ARG A 439 10.97 26.31 7.68
CA ARG A 439 10.31 27.57 8.04
C ARG A 439 11.20 28.78 7.86
N ASN A 440 12.51 28.61 8.01
CA ASN A 440 13.46 29.72 7.89
C ASN A 440 14.00 29.97 6.49
N GLY A 441 13.49 29.23 5.50
CA GLY A 441 13.89 29.34 4.09
C GLY A 441 15.27 28.75 3.78
N TYR A 442 16.02 28.24 4.76
CA TYR A 442 17.37 27.74 4.55
C TYR A 442 17.40 26.50 3.65
N ILE A 443 16.43 25.59 3.80
CA ILE A 443 16.35 24.40 2.93
C ILE A 443 16.11 24.79 1.47
N ILE A 444 15.26 25.79 1.23
CA ILE A 444 14.95 26.28 -0.12
C ILE A 444 16.20 26.91 -0.71
N SER A 445 16.91 27.75 0.06
CA SER A 445 18.17 28.35 -0.40
C SER A 445 19.22 27.30 -0.77
N GLU A 446 19.42 26.28 0.06
CA GLU A 446 20.44 25.26 -0.21
C GLU A 446 20.03 24.38 -1.39
N VAL A 447 18.74 24.05 -1.55
CA VAL A 447 18.25 23.35 -2.76
C VAL A 447 18.54 24.16 -4.02
N VAL A 448 18.20 25.46 -4.02
CA VAL A 448 18.45 26.34 -5.17
C VAL A 448 19.96 26.47 -5.44
N LYS A 449 20.78 26.62 -4.41
CA LYS A 449 22.24 26.64 -4.52
C LYS A 449 22.80 25.35 -5.12
N THR A 450 22.30 24.20 -4.69
CA THR A 450 22.76 22.90 -5.22
C THR A 450 22.36 22.72 -6.68
N ILE A 451 21.17 23.19 -7.06
CA ILE A 451 20.65 23.07 -8.43
C ILE A 451 21.33 24.07 -9.38
N ASP A 452 21.43 25.34 -8.99
CA ASP A 452 21.95 26.42 -9.83
C ASP A 452 23.47 26.60 -9.74
N GLY A 453 24.12 25.91 -8.79
CA GLY A 453 25.53 26.08 -8.42
C GLY A 453 25.77 27.24 -7.44
N GLU A 454 27.04 27.43 -7.04
CA GLU A 454 27.46 28.39 -5.98
C GLU A 454 27.11 29.88 -6.22
N LYS A 455 26.42 30.22 -7.31
CA LYS A 455 26.03 31.60 -7.63
C LYS A 455 24.85 32.12 -6.80
N SER A 456 24.15 31.27 -6.04
CA SER A 456 23.00 31.71 -5.26
C SER A 456 23.39 32.56 -4.05
N SER A 457 22.43 33.36 -3.57
CA SER A 457 22.59 34.24 -2.40
C SER A 457 23.06 33.51 -1.14
N LYS A 458 23.84 34.20 -0.29
CA LYS A 458 24.24 33.72 1.04
C LYS A 458 23.04 33.70 1.98
N ALA A 459 22.39 32.55 2.14
CA ALA A 459 21.39 32.38 3.21
C ALA A 459 22.07 32.19 4.57
N PHE A 460 21.35 32.62 5.63
CA PHE A 460 21.77 32.44 7.01
C PHE A 460 21.32 31.07 7.52
N PRO A 461 22.23 30.13 7.90
CA PRO A 461 21.84 28.83 8.44
C PRO A 461 21.07 28.91 9.77
N SER A 462 21.31 29.99 10.52
CA SER A 462 20.67 30.26 11.81
C SER A 462 20.15 31.69 11.81
N CYS A 463 18.83 31.83 11.69
CA CYS A 463 18.16 33.12 11.75
C CYS A 463 18.06 33.56 13.22
N LYS A 464 18.58 34.76 13.54
CA LYS A 464 18.51 35.30 14.91
C LYS A 464 17.14 35.91 15.24
N ASN A 465 16.38 36.29 14.22
CA ASN A 465 15.09 36.94 14.36
C ASN A 465 14.20 36.64 13.13
N VAL A 466 12.91 36.99 13.25
CA VAL A 466 11.90 36.79 12.19
C VAL A 466 12.28 37.56 10.91
N GLN A 467 12.90 38.73 11.02
CA GLN A 467 13.28 39.52 9.86
C GLN A 467 14.34 38.82 9.01
N ASN A 468 15.37 38.23 9.62
CA ASN A 468 16.37 37.41 8.94
C ASN A 468 15.76 36.17 8.28
N THR A 469 14.67 35.66 8.86
CA THR A 469 13.92 34.49 8.37
C THR A 469 13.16 34.86 7.10
N LYS A 470 12.43 35.99 7.12
CA LYS A 470 11.77 36.56 5.95
C LYS A 470 12.77 36.89 4.84
N GLU A 471 13.92 37.46 5.20
CA GLU A 471 14.96 37.79 4.24
C GLU A 471 15.56 36.54 3.59
N ASN A 472 15.81 35.46 4.34
CA ASN A 472 16.25 34.19 3.77
C ASN A 472 15.24 33.62 2.75
N ILE A 473 13.95 33.60 3.10
CA ILE A 473 12.90 33.11 2.20
C ILE A 473 12.87 33.99 0.95
N ARG A 474 12.88 35.31 1.13
CA ARG A 474 12.88 36.27 0.02
C ARG A 474 14.07 36.08 -0.92
N LEU A 475 15.29 35.99 -0.39
CA LEU A 475 16.51 35.75 -1.18
C LEU A 475 16.46 34.42 -1.93
N SER A 476 15.89 33.38 -1.30
CA SER A 476 15.71 32.07 -1.93
C SER A 476 14.73 32.15 -3.10
N LEU A 477 13.58 32.81 -2.91
CA LEU A 477 12.59 33.01 -3.97
C LEU A 477 13.12 33.93 -5.08
N ASP A 478 13.81 35.02 -4.73
CA ASP A 478 14.43 35.92 -5.71
C ASP A 478 15.48 35.19 -6.57
N SER A 479 16.18 34.19 -6.01
CA SER A 479 17.08 33.32 -6.78
C SER A 479 16.33 32.42 -7.77
N LEU A 480 15.10 32.00 -7.44
CA LEU A 480 14.23 31.27 -8.39
C LEU A 480 13.78 32.16 -9.55
N LYS A 481 13.67 33.47 -9.35
CA LYS A 481 13.23 34.40 -10.40
C LYS A 481 14.12 34.36 -11.65
N THR A 482 15.43 34.12 -11.48
CA THR A 482 16.38 34.11 -12.59
C THR A 482 16.35 32.81 -13.38
N ASN A 483 16.31 31.67 -12.69
CA ASN A 483 16.51 30.35 -13.32
C ASN A 483 15.24 29.50 -13.42
N HIS A 484 14.25 29.76 -12.56
CA HIS A 484 13.03 28.95 -12.37
C HIS A 484 11.78 29.85 -12.36
N ARG A 485 11.65 30.73 -13.38
CA ARG A 485 10.64 31.80 -13.44
C ARG A 485 9.21 31.28 -13.25
N SER A 486 8.92 30.06 -13.73
CA SER A 486 7.59 29.44 -13.63
C SER A 486 7.21 29.14 -12.18
N ILE A 487 8.16 28.61 -11.41
CA ILE A 487 8.00 28.36 -9.98
C ILE A 487 7.92 29.69 -9.23
N PHE A 488 8.82 30.65 -9.52
CA PHE A 488 8.81 31.96 -8.85
C PHE A 488 7.45 32.66 -8.94
N SER A 489 6.81 32.70 -10.11
CA SER A 489 5.48 33.31 -10.25
C SER A 489 4.41 32.68 -9.36
N SER A 490 4.54 31.38 -9.09
CA SER A 490 3.61 30.64 -8.24
C SER A 490 3.79 30.94 -6.75
N TYR A 491 5.00 31.26 -6.28
CA TYR A 491 5.31 31.35 -4.84
C TYR A 491 5.79 32.73 -4.35
N GLN A 492 5.91 33.75 -5.22
CA GLN A 492 6.43 35.08 -4.85
C GLN A 492 5.66 35.79 -3.72
N TYR A 493 4.40 35.40 -3.47
CA TYR A 493 3.55 35.99 -2.42
C TYR A 493 3.41 35.10 -1.19
N ASP A 494 3.99 33.90 -1.19
CA ASP A 494 3.76 32.88 -0.16
C ASP A 494 4.83 32.92 0.95
N ILE A 495 5.52 34.06 1.11
CA ILE A 495 6.57 34.26 2.13
C ILE A 495 6.03 33.99 3.53
N ASP A 496 4.83 34.51 3.84
CA ASP A 496 4.23 34.34 5.15
C ASP A 496 3.73 32.90 5.38
N GLU A 497 3.26 32.20 4.34
CA GLU A 497 2.88 30.77 4.43
C GLU A 497 4.10 29.88 4.75
N ILE A 498 5.21 30.11 4.04
CA ILE A 498 6.48 29.40 4.30
C ILE A 498 6.98 29.70 5.72
N LEU A 499 6.96 30.98 6.14
CA LEU A 499 7.36 31.39 7.48
C LEU A 499 6.49 30.74 8.58
N ASN A 500 5.18 30.63 8.32
CA ASN A 500 4.23 29.96 9.22
C ASN A 500 4.42 28.44 9.26
N GLY A 501 5.23 27.88 8.35
CA GLY A 501 5.47 26.44 8.27
C GLY A 501 4.30 25.70 7.66
N GLU A 502 3.60 26.34 6.71
CA GLU A 502 2.56 25.66 5.96
C GLU A 502 3.19 24.54 5.13
N LYS A 503 3.07 23.30 5.65
CA LYS A 503 3.68 22.11 5.05
C LYS A 503 3.33 21.98 3.58
N LYS A 504 2.06 22.26 3.23
CA LYS A 504 1.57 22.15 1.87
C LYS A 504 2.37 23.03 0.90
N THR A 505 2.44 24.33 1.17
CA THR A 505 3.16 25.31 0.36
C THR A 505 4.63 24.93 0.19
N ILE A 506 5.29 24.54 1.29
CA ILE A 506 6.72 24.17 1.28
C ILE A 506 6.96 22.90 0.45
N TRP A 507 6.15 21.85 0.66
CA TRP A 507 6.30 20.60 -0.09
C TRP A 507 5.93 20.76 -1.57
N CYS A 508 4.94 21.59 -1.93
CA CYS A 508 4.60 21.88 -3.32
C CYS A 508 5.74 22.62 -4.03
N LEU A 509 6.33 23.63 -3.38
CA LEU A 509 7.51 24.32 -3.90
C LEU A 509 8.68 23.35 -4.15
N LEU A 510 8.95 22.45 -3.20
CA LEU A 510 10.00 21.44 -3.34
C LEU A 510 9.68 20.37 -4.42
N GLU A 511 8.41 19.99 -4.58
CA GLU A 511 7.97 19.09 -5.66
C GLU A 511 8.22 19.72 -7.03
N GLU A 512 7.83 20.98 -7.21
CA GLU A 512 8.03 21.70 -8.46
C GLU A 512 9.51 21.85 -8.79
N LEU A 513 10.35 22.19 -7.80
CA LEU A 513 11.81 22.25 -7.96
C LEU A 513 12.40 20.88 -8.35
N MET A 514 11.92 19.80 -7.73
CA MET A 514 12.34 18.44 -8.06
C MET A 514 11.93 18.05 -9.50
N ILE A 515 10.72 18.40 -9.92
CA ILE A 515 10.21 18.08 -11.27
C ILE A 515 10.94 18.89 -12.33
N GLU A 516 11.13 20.20 -12.11
CA GLU A 516 11.83 21.09 -13.03
C GLU A 516 13.27 20.66 -13.29
N ASN A 517 13.94 20.14 -12.26
CA ASN A 517 15.32 19.69 -12.31
C ASN A 517 15.46 18.18 -12.51
N SER A 518 14.38 17.49 -12.86
CA SER A 518 14.43 16.07 -13.18
C SER A 518 15.12 15.87 -14.55
N PRO A 519 15.98 14.84 -14.71
CA PRO A 519 16.72 14.60 -15.97
C PRO A 519 15.80 14.51 -17.19
N HIS A 520 14.59 13.97 -17.00
CA HIS A 520 13.61 13.81 -18.07
C HIS A 520 13.07 15.14 -18.61
N ARG A 521 12.97 16.17 -17.78
CA ARG A 521 12.49 17.50 -18.19
C ARG A 521 13.59 18.32 -18.86
N VAL A 522 14.82 18.21 -18.37
CA VAL A 522 15.99 18.87 -18.98
C VAL A 522 16.24 18.36 -20.40
N LEU A 523 16.03 17.07 -20.64
CA LEU A 523 16.18 16.45 -21.98
C LEU A 523 15.02 16.74 -22.94
N SER A 524 13.85 17.17 -22.46
CA SER A 524 12.67 17.45 -23.29
C SER A 524 12.48 18.92 -23.64
N ASN A 525 13.18 19.84 -22.97
CA ASN A 525 13.23 21.24 -23.39
C ASN A 525 14.21 21.39 -24.56
N GLU A 526 13.68 21.57 -25.78
CA GLU A 526 14.37 21.64 -27.09
C GLU A 526 15.42 22.78 -27.25
N ARG A 527 15.86 23.44 -26.17
CA ARG A 527 16.78 24.60 -26.24
C ARG A 527 18.26 24.27 -26.14
N ILE A 528 18.65 22.99 -26.02
CA ILE A 528 20.08 22.61 -26.03
C ILE A 528 20.42 21.99 -27.38
N SER A 529 20.62 22.84 -28.38
CA SER A 529 21.09 22.43 -29.72
C SER A 529 22.60 22.19 -29.78
N ASP A 530 23.35 22.45 -28.69
CA ASP A 530 24.80 22.27 -28.65
C ASP A 530 25.19 20.91 -28.01
N PRO A 531 25.74 19.98 -28.80
CA PRO A 531 26.19 18.67 -28.33
C PRO A 531 27.27 18.76 -27.24
N LYS A 532 28.04 19.85 -27.18
CA LYS A 532 29.06 20.05 -26.13
C LYS A 532 28.43 20.32 -24.77
N LEU A 533 27.33 21.08 -24.73
CA LEU A 533 26.58 21.32 -23.49
C LEU A 533 25.90 20.03 -23.01
N LEU A 534 25.40 19.20 -23.92
CA LEU A 534 24.80 17.90 -23.62
C LEU A 534 25.83 16.94 -23.01
N LEU A 535 27.04 16.86 -23.60
CA LEU A 535 28.15 16.07 -23.06
C LEU A 535 28.70 16.65 -21.74
N GLN A 536 28.65 17.97 -21.55
CA GLN A 536 29.05 18.63 -20.32
C GLN A 536 28.01 18.43 -19.21
N LEU A 537 26.72 18.31 -19.56
CA LEU A 537 25.63 17.92 -18.67
C LEU A 537 25.73 16.45 -18.26
N GLU A 538 26.02 15.54 -19.19
CA GLU A 538 26.26 14.13 -18.85
C GLU A 538 27.48 13.99 -17.93
N LYS A 539 28.56 14.74 -18.19
CA LYS A 539 29.75 14.77 -17.32
C LYS A 539 29.46 15.39 -15.96
N SER A 540 28.64 16.44 -15.86
CA SER A 540 28.24 17.03 -14.58
C SER A 540 27.28 16.11 -13.81
N MET A 541 26.39 15.36 -14.49
CA MET A 541 25.55 14.32 -13.88
C MET A 541 26.39 13.17 -13.30
N PHE A 542 27.43 12.74 -14.00
CA PHE A 542 28.39 11.75 -13.48
C PHE A 542 29.27 12.30 -12.35
N ALA A 543 29.62 13.59 -12.37
CA ALA A 543 30.35 14.26 -11.30
C ALA A 543 29.48 14.48 -10.04
N PHE A 544 28.19 14.76 -10.23
CA PHE A 544 27.18 14.91 -9.18
C PHE A 544 26.97 13.61 -8.39
N GLN A 545 27.08 12.46 -9.06
CA GLN A 545 27.12 11.13 -8.40
C GLN A 545 28.42 10.85 -7.64
N LYS A 546 29.50 11.59 -7.92
CA LYS A 546 30.86 11.33 -7.39
C LYS A 546 31.29 12.30 -6.28
N ALA A 547 30.61 13.45 -6.13
CA ALA A 547 30.95 14.50 -5.19
C ALA A 547 30.09 14.45 -3.92
N ALA A 548 30.33 13.45 -3.06
CA ALA A 548 30.07 13.59 -1.63
C ALA A 548 31.27 14.32 -0.97
N PRO A 549 31.08 15.17 0.06
CA PRO A 549 32.17 15.91 0.65
C PRO A 549 33.18 14.96 1.32
N ARG A 550 34.45 15.03 0.89
CA ARG A 550 35.56 14.41 1.62
C ARG A 550 35.81 15.23 2.88
N LEU A 551 35.60 14.62 4.06
CA LEU A 551 36.14 15.14 5.32
C LEU A 551 37.68 15.23 5.22
N PRO A 552 38.32 16.22 5.88
CA PRO A 552 39.76 16.43 5.78
C PRO A 552 40.49 15.27 6.45
N PHE A 553 41.25 14.50 5.68
CA PHE A 553 42.22 13.54 6.22
C PHE A 553 43.44 14.30 6.77
N SER A 554 43.88 13.86 7.94
CA SER A 554 45.12 14.25 8.59
C SER A 554 46.32 13.96 7.68
N LYS A 555 47.29 14.87 7.72
CA LYS A 555 48.60 14.72 7.09
C LYS A 555 49.35 13.56 7.75
N GLU A 556 49.36 12.40 7.13
CA GLU A 556 50.39 11.37 7.27
C GLU A 556 50.13 10.33 6.17
N ASP A 557 51.12 10.15 5.29
CA ASP A 557 51.24 9.18 4.18
C ASP A 557 51.38 9.79 2.77
N GLU A 558 52.36 10.68 2.62
CA GLU A 558 53.09 10.81 1.35
C GLU A 558 54.23 9.77 1.33
N LEU A 559 54.09 8.70 0.54
CA LEU A 559 55.19 8.01 -0.17
C LEU A 559 54.65 6.80 -0.93
N ARG A 560 54.37 6.98 -2.23
CA ARG A 560 54.75 6.04 -3.32
C ARG A 560 54.35 6.59 -4.69
N SER A 561 55.31 6.52 -5.60
CA SER A 561 55.34 7.09 -6.95
C SER A 561 54.52 6.30 -7.99
N PRO A 562 54.21 6.90 -9.16
CA PRO A 562 53.37 6.29 -10.19
C PRO A 562 54.18 5.63 -11.31
N LYS A 563 53.65 4.54 -11.89
CA LYS A 563 54.05 4.05 -13.22
C LYS A 563 52.85 3.75 -14.11
N GLN A 564 52.87 4.47 -15.24
CA GLN A 564 52.59 4.05 -16.61
C GLN A 564 51.13 3.99 -17.14
N ILE A 565 50.96 4.94 -18.07
CA ILE A 565 49.98 5.15 -19.12
C ILE A 565 50.22 4.14 -20.26
N SER A 566 49.17 3.60 -20.87
CA SER A 566 48.84 3.75 -22.31
C SER A 566 47.84 2.69 -22.83
N PHE A 567 47.08 3.11 -23.83
CA PHE A 567 46.48 2.38 -24.97
C PHE A 567 44.96 2.47 -25.21
N LEU A 568 44.66 3.13 -26.35
CA LEU A 568 43.56 3.05 -27.31
C LEU A 568 42.24 3.79 -27.04
N GLU A 569 42.21 5.04 -27.52
CA GLU A 569 41.08 5.60 -28.25
C GLU A 569 41.21 5.21 -29.73
N ASP A 570 40.12 4.74 -30.37
CA ASP A 570 39.90 5.01 -31.78
C ASP A 570 38.43 4.84 -32.23
N SER A 571 37.90 5.94 -32.77
CA SER A 571 37.01 6.02 -33.95
C SER A 571 35.58 5.45 -33.94
N ARG A 572 34.56 6.33 -34.04
CA ARG A 572 33.82 6.63 -35.32
C ARG A 572 32.63 7.58 -35.15
N ASN A 573 32.66 8.66 -35.95
CA ASN A 573 31.54 9.55 -36.30
C ASN A 573 30.69 8.95 -37.43
N PHE A 574 29.36 9.15 -37.38
CA PHE A 574 28.51 9.17 -38.58
C PHE A 574 27.33 10.14 -38.36
N SER A 575 27.30 11.21 -39.15
CA SER A 575 26.21 12.17 -39.26
C SER A 575 25.34 11.81 -40.45
N LEU A 576 24.01 11.92 -40.33
CA LEU A 576 23.11 12.02 -41.48
C LEU A 576 21.94 12.97 -41.17
N ASN A 577 21.89 14.04 -41.97
CA ASN A 577 20.80 15.00 -42.12
C ASN A 577 19.52 14.30 -42.62
N ARG A 578 18.34 14.78 -42.19
CA ARG A 578 17.15 14.81 -43.07
C ARG A 578 16.21 15.97 -42.75
N SER A 579 15.77 16.56 -43.86
CA SER A 579 15.09 17.83 -44.06
C SER A 579 13.65 17.88 -43.54
N ALA A 580 13.27 19.06 -43.06
CA ALA A 580 11.91 19.52 -42.85
C ALA A 580 11.13 19.70 -44.16
N LYS A 581 9.80 19.55 -44.09
CA LYS A 581 8.82 20.26 -44.91
C LYS A 581 7.55 20.51 -44.09
N ASN A 582 7.17 21.79 -44.05
CA ASN A 582 5.90 22.33 -43.58
C ASN A 582 4.78 22.01 -44.57
N GLU A 583 3.54 21.94 -44.09
CA GLU A 583 2.36 22.50 -44.76
C GLU A 583 1.21 22.72 -43.75
N ASP A 584 0.74 23.97 -43.68
CA ASP A 584 -0.40 24.48 -42.91
C ASP A 584 -1.72 24.15 -43.60
N ILE A 585 -2.74 23.65 -42.88
CA ILE A 585 -4.18 23.91 -43.16
C ILE A 585 -4.99 23.80 -41.85
N PHE A 586 -5.60 24.91 -41.41
CA PHE A 586 -6.74 24.94 -40.48
C PHE A 586 -8.06 24.70 -41.23
N PRO A 587 -9.08 24.11 -40.59
CA PRO A 587 -10.24 24.95 -40.28
C PRO A 587 -10.90 24.68 -38.92
N ASP A 588 -11.87 25.55 -38.68
CA ASP A 588 -12.50 26.02 -37.44
C ASP A 588 -13.58 25.10 -36.82
N ARG A 589 -13.73 25.25 -35.49
CA ARG A 589 -14.93 25.06 -34.62
C ARG A 589 -15.74 23.74 -34.60
N LYS A 590 -15.81 23.13 -33.40
CA LYS A 590 -16.98 23.23 -32.49
C LYS A 590 -16.78 22.53 -31.13
N GLU A 591 -17.37 23.15 -30.12
CA GLU A 591 -17.36 22.81 -28.70
C GLU A 591 -18.04 21.45 -28.40
N SER A 592 -17.38 20.60 -27.62
CA SER A 592 -18.03 19.54 -26.85
C SER A 592 -17.18 19.07 -25.67
N ARG A 593 -17.57 19.52 -24.47
CA ARG A 593 -17.46 18.89 -23.14
C ARG A 593 -16.40 17.80 -22.97
N GLN A 594 -15.27 18.17 -22.36
CA GLN A 594 -14.26 17.22 -21.87
C GLN A 594 -14.73 16.55 -20.57
N ASN A 595 -15.30 15.36 -20.68
CA ASN A 595 -15.20 14.36 -19.62
C ASN A 595 -13.77 13.81 -19.64
N PHE A 596 -13.07 13.95 -18.52
CA PHE A 596 -11.70 13.49 -18.33
C PHE A 596 -11.56 12.02 -18.72
N SER A 597 -10.94 11.79 -19.88
CA SER A 597 -10.80 10.48 -20.49
C SER A 597 -9.53 9.82 -19.99
N TYR A 598 -9.66 8.82 -19.11
CA TYR A 598 -8.62 7.82 -18.89
C TYR A 598 -8.44 6.87 -20.11
N ARG A 599 -8.65 7.36 -21.35
CA ARG A 599 -8.16 6.74 -22.61
C ARG A 599 -6.63 6.84 -22.71
N SER A 600 -5.94 6.71 -21.57
CA SER A 600 -4.50 6.65 -21.45
C SER A 600 -4.03 5.38 -22.15
N SER A 601 -3.58 5.57 -23.40
CA SER A 601 -2.43 4.99 -24.14
C SER A 601 -1.80 3.66 -23.70
N PHE A 602 -2.49 2.84 -22.91
CA PHE A 602 -1.95 1.57 -22.50
C PHE A 602 -2.07 0.61 -23.67
N ASN A 603 -0.91 0.32 -24.23
CA ASN A 603 -0.83 -0.46 -25.43
C ASN A 603 -1.01 -1.96 -25.10
N PHE A 604 -2.11 -2.54 -25.58
CA PHE A 604 -2.40 -3.97 -25.46
C PHE A 604 -1.66 -4.84 -26.49
N ASN A 605 -0.63 -4.31 -27.16
CA ASN A 605 0.21 -5.03 -28.12
C ASN A 605 0.79 -6.35 -27.60
N TRP A 606 0.90 -6.54 -26.28
CA TRP A 606 1.32 -7.82 -25.71
C TRP A 606 0.36 -8.98 -26.07
N LEU A 607 -0.91 -8.71 -26.36
CA LEU A 607 -1.86 -9.71 -26.84
C LEU A 607 -1.45 -10.29 -28.20
N GLN A 608 -0.76 -9.51 -29.03
CA GLN A 608 -0.26 -9.98 -30.31
C GLN A 608 0.69 -11.15 -30.15
N ILE A 609 1.44 -11.26 -29.03
CA ILE A 609 2.32 -12.40 -28.70
C ILE A 609 1.55 -13.72 -28.75
N PHE A 610 0.26 -13.67 -28.43
CA PHE A 610 -0.63 -14.84 -28.43
C PHE A 610 -1.37 -15.05 -29.75
N GLY A 611 -1.10 -14.23 -30.78
CA GLY A 611 -1.82 -14.22 -32.05
C GLY A 611 -3.17 -13.52 -31.99
N ILE A 612 -3.41 -12.72 -30.95
CA ILE A 612 -4.68 -12.03 -30.71
C ILE A 612 -4.55 -10.61 -31.25
N ASN A 613 -5.34 -10.29 -32.26
CA ASN A 613 -5.45 -8.94 -32.83
C ASN A 613 -6.88 -8.45 -32.65
N ILE A 614 -7.11 -7.64 -31.61
CA ILE A 614 -8.42 -7.12 -31.22
C ILE A 614 -8.31 -5.62 -31.09
N ASP A 615 -9.32 -4.92 -31.61
CA ASP A 615 -9.46 -3.50 -31.40
C ASP A 615 -9.94 -3.21 -29.97
N MET A 616 -9.03 -2.66 -29.17
CA MET A 616 -9.26 -2.36 -27.77
C MET A 616 -9.83 -0.95 -27.55
N GLU A 617 -10.18 -0.19 -28.60
CA GLU A 617 -10.74 1.17 -28.46
C GLU A 617 -12.25 1.17 -28.27
N ASN A 618 -12.94 0.09 -28.68
CA ASN A 618 -14.39 -0.01 -28.62
C ASN A 618 -14.92 -0.03 -27.18
N ASP A 619 -16.10 0.56 -26.96
CA ASP A 619 -16.81 0.51 -25.67
C ASP A 619 -17.34 -0.89 -25.36
N VAL A 620 -17.54 -1.71 -26.40
CA VAL A 620 -17.91 -3.12 -26.30
C VAL A 620 -16.87 -3.96 -27.03
N ILE A 621 -16.31 -4.96 -26.35
CA ILE A 621 -15.29 -5.88 -26.86
C ILE A 621 -15.85 -7.31 -26.80
N PRO A 622 -16.67 -7.72 -27.79
CA PRO A 622 -17.44 -8.97 -27.75
C PRO A 622 -16.58 -10.24 -27.79
N GLU A 623 -15.32 -10.15 -28.21
CA GLU A 623 -14.38 -11.27 -28.29
C GLU A 623 -14.14 -11.92 -26.92
N PHE A 624 -14.30 -11.15 -25.84
CA PHE A 624 -14.16 -11.63 -24.46
C PHE A 624 -15.48 -12.15 -23.86
N SER A 625 -16.63 -11.88 -24.47
CA SER A 625 -17.96 -12.21 -23.92
C SER A 625 -18.19 -13.71 -23.72
N SER A 626 -17.53 -14.55 -24.51
CA SER A 626 -17.61 -16.02 -24.39
C SER A 626 -16.82 -16.60 -23.21
N GLY A 627 -15.90 -15.81 -22.64
CA GLY A 627 -14.89 -16.27 -21.67
C GLY A 627 -13.79 -17.17 -22.24
N VAL A 628 -13.95 -17.70 -23.46
CA VAL A 628 -12.99 -18.66 -24.07
C VAL A 628 -11.64 -18.00 -24.30
N LEU A 629 -11.62 -16.83 -24.94
CA LEU A 629 -10.39 -16.08 -25.22
C LEU A 629 -9.63 -15.73 -23.93
N LEU A 630 -10.35 -15.33 -22.88
CA LEU A 630 -9.75 -15.03 -21.59
C LEU A 630 -9.10 -16.28 -20.97
N CYS A 631 -9.79 -17.43 -21.02
CA CYS A 631 -9.23 -18.70 -20.60
C CYS A 631 -7.99 -19.09 -21.42
N GLU A 632 -8.00 -18.89 -22.74
CA GLU A 632 -6.83 -19.19 -23.60
C GLU A 632 -5.61 -18.34 -23.26
N ILE A 633 -5.80 -17.04 -23.04
CA ILE A 633 -4.74 -16.14 -22.58
C ILE A 633 -4.14 -16.68 -21.28
N LEU A 634 -4.98 -16.99 -20.29
CA LEU A 634 -4.52 -17.49 -18.99
C LEU A 634 -3.85 -18.87 -19.08
N GLN A 635 -4.35 -19.78 -19.92
CA GLN A 635 -3.72 -21.09 -20.13
C GLN A 635 -2.30 -20.95 -20.69
N LYS A 636 -2.07 -20.00 -21.61
CA LYS A 636 -0.73 -19.71 -22.15
C LYS A 636 0.18 -19.06 -21.11
N LEU A 637 -0.36 -18.16 -20.28
CA LEU A 637 0.39 -17.49 -19.21
C LEU A 637 0.76 -18.44 -18.05
N GLU A 638 -0.16 -19.30 -17.62
CA GLU A 638 0.03 -20.30 -16.56
C GLU A 638 0.78 -21.55 -17.02
N ARG A 639 0.88 -21.77 -18.34
CA ARG A 639 1.38 -23.02 -18.93
C ARG A 639 0.65 -24.25 -18.39
N ARG A 640 -0.65 -24.10 -18.08
CA ARG A 640 -1.52 -25.13 -17.53
C ARG A 640 -2.91 -25.03 -18.16
N LYS A 641 -3.53 -26.17 -18.46
CA LYS A 641 -4.92 -26.21 -18.93
C LYS A 641 -5.90 -25.87 -17.79
N ILE A 642 -6.90 -25.05 -18.08
CA ILE A 642 -8.00 -24.74 -17.17
C ILE A 642 -9.11 -25.79 -17.43
N PRO A 643 -9.44 -26.67 -16.48
CA PRO A 643 -10.43 -27.72 -16.70
C PRO A 643 -11.86 -27.16 -16.74
N GLY A 644 -12.69 -27.75 -17.60
CA GLY A 644 -14.13 -27.43 -17.69
C GLY A 644 -14.49 -26.21 -18.54
N VAL A 645 -13.55 -25.65 -19.30
CA VAL A 645 -13.84 -24.58 -20.26
C VAL A 645 -14.59 -25.17 -21.46
N ASP A 646 -15.80 -24.68 -21.74
CA ASP A 646 -16.53 -25.01 -22.96
C ASP A 646 -15.97 -24.17 -24.11
N ALA A 647 -15.41 -24.81 -25.13
CA ALA A 647 -14.80 -24.13 -26.27
C ALA A 647 -15.83 -23.44 -27.19
N ARG A 648 -17.13 -23.78 -27.09
CA ARG A 648 -18.19 -23.24 -27.93
C ARG A 648 -19.43 -22.93 -27.09
N PRO A 649 -19.35 -21.96 -26.15
CA PRO A 649 -20.46 -21.64 -25.27
C PRO A 649 -21.63 -21.08 -26.08
N LYS A 650 -22.78 -21.77 -26.02
CA LYS A 650 -23.99 -21.38 -26.78
C LYS A 650 -24.99 -20.56 -25.96
N SER A 651 -24.78 -20.45 -24.65
CA SER A 651 -25.71 -19.78 -23.75
C SER A 651 -24.97 -18.93 -22.73
N THR A 652 -25.61 -17.84 -22.29
CA THR A 652 -25.05 -16.92 -21.29
C THR A 652 -24.57 -17.61 -20.02
N PRO A 653 -25.28 -18.61 -19.45
CA PRO A 653 -24.77 -19.35 -18.29
C PRO A 653 -23.44 -20.08 -18.55
N VAL A 654 -23.22 -20.60 -19.76
CA VAL A 654 -21.97 -21.26 -20.13
C VAL A 654 -20.85 -20.23 -20.35
N CYS A 655 -21.15 -19.06 -20.91
CA CYS A 655 -20.21 -17.94 -20.98
C CYS A 655 -19.79 -17.49 -19.57
N LEU A 656 -20.74 -17.29 -18.66
CA LEU A 656 -20.48 -16.96 -17.26
C LEU A 656 -19.63 -18.05 -16.58
N HIS A 657 -19.90 -19.33 -16.86
CA HIS A 657 -19.09 -20.43 -16.34
C HIS A 657 -17.63 -20.33 -16.78
N ASN A 658 -17.38 -20.09 -18.07
CA ASN A 658 -16.02 -19.90 -18.59
C ASN A 658 -15.32 -18.68 -17.96
N VAL A 659 -16.01 -17.53 -17.86
CA VAL A 659 -15.47 -16.32 -17.24
C VAL A 659 -15.15 -16.56 -15.75
N ALA A 660 -16.04 -17.21 -15.00
CA ALA A 660 -15.82 -17.56 -13.61
C ALA A 660 -14.56 -18.43 -13.43
N LYS A 661 -14.36 -19.43 -14.31
CA LYS A 661 -13.14 -20.25 -14.29
C LYS A 661 -11.87 -19.44 -14.52
N ALA A 662 -11.89 -18.47 -15.43
CA ALA A 662 -10.77 -17.56 -15.64
C ALA A 662 -10.51 -16.69 -14.41
N LEU A 663 -11.56 -16.13 -13.79
CA LEU A 663 -11.45 -15.31 -12.59
C LEU A 663 -10.99 -16.12 -11.37
N ASP A 664 -11.37 -17.38 -11.23
CA ASP A 664 -10.88 -18.25 -10.15
C ASP A 664 -9.36 -18.44 -10.20
N VAL A 665 -8.80 -18.60 -11.41
CA VAL A 665 -7.35 -18.67 -11.62
C VAL A 665 -6.67 -17.36 -11.22
N LEU A 666 -7.30 -16.22 -11.53
CA LEU A 666 -6.77 -14.89 -11.21
C LEU A 666 -6.91 -14.54 -9.73
N LYS A 667 -8.03 -14.88 -9.09
CA LYS A 667 -8.27 -14.71 -7.65
C LYS A 667 -7.25 -15.46 -6.80
N ALA A 668 -6.73 -16.58 -7.30
CA ALA A 668 -5.64 -17.31 -6.66
C ALA A 668 -4.25 -16.64 -6.79
N LYS A 669 -4.11 -15.57 -7.59
CA LYS A 669 -2.83 -14.87 -7.78
C LYS A 669 -2.64 -13.77 -6.73
N PRO A 670 -1.43 -13.63 -6.16
CA PRO A 670 -1.12 -12.50 -5.31
C PRO A 670 -1.25 -11.21 -6.13
N LYS A 671 -1.73 -10.13 -5.51
CA LYS A 671 -1.91 -8.80 -6.12
C LYS A 671 -3.03 -8.70 -7.17
N PHE A 672 -3.90 -9.71 -7.32
CA PHE A 672 -5.12 -9.54 -8.10
C PHE A 672 -6.11 -8.63 -7.35
N PRO A 673 -6.58 -7.52 -7.97
CA PRO A 673 -7.36 -6.52 -7.25
C PRO A 673 -8.79 -7.02 -6.94
N SER A 674 -9.23 -6.79 -5.70
CA SER A 674 -10.55 -7.21 -5.19
C SER A 674 -11.73 -6.67 -5.98
N LYS A 675 -11.64 -5.45 -6.51
CA LYS A 675 -12.69 -4.87 -7.38
C LYS A 675 -12.98 -5.67 -8.64
N LEU A 676 -12.05 -6.51 -9.09
CA LEU A 676 -12.23 -7.37 -10.27
C LEU A 676 -12.70 -8.79 -9.90
N PHE A 677 -13.14 -9.01 -8.65
CA PHE A 677 -13.59 -10.35 -8.23
C PHE A 677 -14.99 -10.69 -8.73
N PHE A 678 -15.85 -9.70 -8.96
CA PHE A 678 -17.28 -9.89 -9.25
C PHE A 678 -17.70 -9.21 -10.56
N ILE A 679 -16.85 -9.29 -11.58
CA ILE A 679 -17.03 -8.64 -12.89
C ILE A 679 -17.48 -9.61 -13.99
N GLU A 680 -17.94 -10.82 -13.63
CA GLU A 680 -18.30 -11.87 -14.58
C GLU A 680 -19.34 -11.38 -15.60
N ASN A 681 -20.39 -10.72 -15.12
CA ASN A 681 -21.45 -10.19 -15.97
C ASN A 681 -20.95 -9.07 -16.89
N ASP A 682 -20.05 -8.23 -16.42
CA ASP A 682 -19.51 -7.12 -17.20
C ASP A 682 -18.65 -7.62 -18.36
N ILE A 683 -17.86 -8.67 -18.12
CA ILE A 683 -17.07 -9.35 -19.16
C ILE A 683 -18.00 -10.03 -20.17
N VAL A 684 -19.02 -10.77 -19.71
CA VAL A 684 -19.99 -11.44 -20.60
C VAL A 684 -20.77 -10.43 -21.46
N ASN A 685 -21.11 -9.26 -20.89
CA ASN A 685 -21.71 -8.15 -21.62
C ASN A 685 -20.73 -7.40 -22.54
N GLY A 686 -19.45 -7.78 -22.54
CA GLY A 686 -18.42 -7.20 -23.40
C GLY A 686 -18.00 -5.78 -22.98
N LYS A 687 -18.22 -5.33 -21.74
CA LYS A 687 -17.89 -3.96 -21.32
C LYS A 687 -16.39 -3.67 -21.47
N GLY A 688 -16.04 -2.82 -22.43
CA GLY A 688 -14.66 -2.57 -22.84
C GLY A 688 -13.79 -1.98 -21.74
N GLU A 689 -14.34 -1.07 -20.91
CA GLU A 689 -13.62 -0.50 -19.77
C GLU A 689 -13.20 -1.58 -18.76
N THR A 690 -14.14 -2.43 -18.35
CA THR A 690 -13.89 -3.54 -17.42
C THR A 690 -12.91 -4.56 -18.00
N ILE A 691 -13.02 -4.89 -19.28
CA ILE A 691 -12.10 -5.81 -19.98
C ILE A 691 -10.69 -5.22 -20.05
N ARG A 692 -10.55 -3.94 -20.39
CA ARG A 692 -9.25 -3.24 -20.40
C ARG A 692 -8.63 -3.26 -19.00
N GLU A 693 -9.39 -2.94 -17.97
CA GLU A 693 -8.92 -2.96 -16.59
C GLU A 693 -8.48 -4.36 -16.12
N LEU A 694 -9.23 -5.40 -16.51
CA LEU A 694 -8.86 -6.78 -16.26
C LEU A 694 -7.56 -7.15 -16.97
N LEU A 695 -7.42 -6.81 -18.25
CA LEU A 695 -6.21 -7.09 -19.03
C LEU A 695 -4.98 -6.33 -18.51
N LEU A 696 -5.15 -5.11 -17.99
CA LEU A 696 -4.09 -4.37 -17.30
C LEU A 696 -3.65 -5.09 -16.02
N SER A 697 -4.60 -5.60 -15.24
CA SER A 697 -4.31 -6.37 -14.04
C SER A 697 -3.57 -7.68 -14.37
N ILE A 698 -4.01 -8.39 -15.42
CA ILE A 698 -3.33 -9.58 -15.94
C ILE A 698 -1.91 -9.22 -16.38
N PHE A 699 -1.72 -8.15 -17.15
CA PHE A 699 -0.40 -7.73 -17.59
C PHE A 699 0.54 -7.44 -16.40
N LYS A 700 0.05 -6.77 -15.36
CA LYS A 700 0.84 -6.49 -14.14
C LYS A 700 1.27 -7.76 -13.43
N ILE A 701 0.34 -8.70 -13.24
CA ILE A 701 0.62 -9.99 -12.57
C ILE A 701 1.62 -10.82 -13.38
N TYR A 702 1.49 -10.85 -14.71
CA TYR A 702 2.27 -11.69 -15.60
C TYR A 702 3.38 -10.97 -16.36
N LYS A 703 3.77 -9.76 -15.92
CA LYS A 703 4.73 -8.89 -16.65
C LYS A 703 6.02 -9.63 -17.03
N VAL A 704 6.58 -10.39 -16.09
CA VAL A 704 7.81 -11.17 -16.30
C VAL A 704 7.61 -12.26 -17.36
N THR A 705 6.51 -13.02 -17.26
CA THR A 705 6.16 -14.10 -18.20
C THR A 705 5.93 -13.55 -19.60
N ILE A 706 5.16 -12.46 -19.73
CA ILE A 706 4.86 -11.79 -21.00
C ILE A 706 6.14 -11.28 -21.66
N ASN A 707 7.03 -10.61 -20.91
CA ASN A 707 8.31 -10.14 -21.42
C ASN A 707 9.21 -11.29 -21.89
N SER A 708 9.21 -12.41 -21.17
CA SER A 708 9.95 -13.62 -21.57
C SER A 708 9.43 -14.21 -22.87
N LEU A 709 8.10 -14.34 -23.01
CA LEU A 709 7.46 -14.81 -24.23
C LEU A 709 7.71 -13.88 -25.43
N SER A 710 7.67 -12.56 -25.20
CA SER A 710 8.00 -11.57 -26.22
C SER A 710 9.42 -11.76 -26.75
N LYS A 711 10.42 -11.91 -25.86
CA LYS A 711 11.82 -12.14 -26.24
C LYS A 711 12.00 -13.45 -27.01
N PHE A 712 11.30 -14.50 -26.61
CA PHE A 712 11.35 -15.80 -27.30
C PHE A 712 10.83 -15.67 -28.74
N ARG A 713 9.70 -14.97 -28.92
CA ARG A 713 9.09 -14.76 -30.24
C ARG A 713 9.96 -13.91 -31.18
N SER A 714 10.59 -12.86 -30.67
CA SER A 714 11.51 -12.03 -31.48
C SER A 714 12.68 -12.87 -32.01
N LYS A 715 13.27 -13.75 -31.17
CA LYS A 715 14.34 -14.65 -31.59
C LYS A 715 13.89 -15.70 -32.60
N SER A 716 12.66 -16.22 -32.49
CA SER A 716 12.15 -17.17 -33.49
C SER A 716 11.91 -16.50 -34.83
N HIS A 717 11.42 -15.25 -34.86
CA HIS A 717 11.28 -14.50 -36.11
C HIS A 717 12.63 -14.21 -36.77
N GLU A 718 13.64 -13.83 -35.98
CA GLU A 718 15.00 -13.58 -36.48
C GLU A 718 15.61 -14.84 -37.13
N ARG A 719 15.43 -16.02 -36.53
CA ARG A 719 15.88 -17.28 -37.12
C ARG A 719 15.18 -17.62 -38.43
N VAL A 720 13.87 -17.37 -38.52
CA VAL A 720 13.11 -17.61 -39.75
C VAL A 720 13.57 -16.64 -40.84
N SER A 721 13.67 -15.33 -40.54
CA SER A 721 14.15 -14.34 -41.50
C SER A 721 15.57 -14.62 -41.99
N ASN A 722 16.47 -15.07 -41.11
CA ASN A 722 17.85 -15.42 -41.48
C ASN A 722 17.97 -16.76 -42.23
N SER A 723 16.92 -17.59 -42.26
CA SER A 723 16.91 -18.83 -43.04
C SER A 723 16.40 -18.64 -44.48
N PHE A 724 15.82 -17.47 -44.78
CA PHE A 724 15.36 -17.08 -46.12
C PHE A 724 16.35 -16.18 -46.87
N LEU A 725 17.39 -15.68 -46.18
CA LEU A 725 18.55 -15.00 -46.76
C LEU A 725 19.67 -16.02 -46.92
#